data_AF-A0A7C6UJS9-F1
#
_entry.id   AF-A0A7C6UJS9-F1
#
_cell.length_a   1.000
_cell.length_b   1.000
_cell.length_c   1.000
_cell.angle_alpha   90.00
_cell.angle_beta   90.00
_cell.angle_gamma   90.00
#
_symmetry.space_group_name_H-M   'P 1'
#
loop_
_entity.id
_entity.type
_entity.pdbx_description
1 polymer ?
#
loop_
_entity_poly.entity_id
_entity_poly.type
_entity_poly.pdbx_seq_one_letter_code
_entity_poly.pdbx_strand_id
1 'polypeptide(L)'
;MSNSSRQSSTNETKKETWHALSTDETAKKLEVYVEQGLNSSEVINRIKTYGLNVLEEEKEKPAWRRWLEQYKAYMQIVLVIAAIVSLFIAEYRTFLLLIVLTIFIANLGYKQEAKASKSVAELNKMMKVVAKVRRDGVVTQVEAENIVPGDVVILDAGDRVPADGRIIVATNLQIEEAALTGESVAVEKNVEAITTPDPPIQDMVNMAFMNTNVTRGHGEILITQTGMNSEVGHIAAMLKEHKVEKTPLTKQIDRVTLFIIGMAIFAFLAIVVIGISQGGSFKTLFNIGISLAIGSIPDALPAVVTSILAMGMVAMAKKNAIIKNMPAVETLGSTSAINSDKTGTLTMNQMTARVISTVKHRYTVSGEGYSFDGKIQRIEGEPEENLDFVLFPCALCIDTVIKDGEVVGDPTEAALYVLAEKGGVNVHEFRKNNPRIASIPFDSEYKFMATFHNMKTSSGKKVIRAYVKGAPDVILRRSTHGLLPDGSAKKLNSDDEKRVEDENQRIASEGLRVLALAQKDFDPDTFDPKTDLMPLTENLIMTALIGEVDPPRKEAKHAIKKAKEAGVRVRMITGDHAVTAEAIGQELGIEGRTITGKEFAALSDEEAENQIDEIGILARVAPEHKVRLVKTLKNKGNIVAMTGDGVNDAPSIKAADIGIAMGITGTDVAKGAAEMILVDDNFSTIISAIEEGRKIYDNLQKFLRIQIANLFMFILAFLGSS
;
A
#
# COMPACT_ATOMS: atom_id res chain seq x y z
N MET A 1 9.42 64.76 -4.20
CA MET A 1 10.32 64.83 -3.02
C MET A 1 10.22 63.51 -2.28
N SER A 2 11.39 62.98 -1.95
CA SER A 2 11.75 61.61 -1.52
C SER A 2 10.70 60.77 -0.78
N ASN A 3 10.36 59.61 -1.37
CA ASN A 3 9.81 58.48 -0.65
C ASN A 3 10.99 57.55 -0.29
N SER A 4 11.25 57.37 1.00
CA SER A 4 12.32 56.48 1.49
C SER A 4 11.90 55.02 1.30
N SER A 5 12.49 54.35 0.31
CA SER A 5 12.46 52.90 0.21
C SER A 5 13.36 52.31 1.30
N ARG A 6 12.73 51.76 2.35
CA ARG A 6 13.39 50.78 3.22
C ARG A 6 13.71 49.56 2.35
N GLN A 7 14.98 49.40 1.99
CA GLN A 7 15.52 48.13 1.51
C GLN A 7 15.34 47.10 2.63
N SER A 8 14.37 46.20 2.46
CA SER A 8 14.36 44.93 3.17
C SER A 8 15.48 44.08 2.59
N SER A 9 16.58 43.97 3.33
CA SER A 9 17.65 43.01 3.09
C SER A 9 17.11 41.59 3.32
N THR A 10 16.51 40.99 2.30
CA THR A 10 16.32 39.54 2.25
C THR A 10 17.69 38.93 1.98
N ASN A 11 18.28 38.27 2.99
CA ASN A 11 19.39 37.36 2.81
C ASN A 11 18.93 36.24 1.87
N GLU A 12 19.22 36.35 0.58
CA GLU A 12 19.25 35.21 -0.33
C GLU A 12 20.38 34.29 0.16
N THR A 13 20.03 33.26 0.91
CA THR A 13 20.93 32.13 1.17
C THR A 13 21.36 31.56 -0.18
N LYS A 14 22.64 31.74 -0.54
CA LYS A 14 23.28 31.08 -1.69
C LYS A 14 22.84 29.61 -1.72
N LYS A 15 22.14 29.20 -2.78
CA LYS A 15 21.76 27.80 -3.01
C LYS A 15 23.06 26.99 -3.08
N GLU A 16 23.32 26.16 -2.09
CA GLU A 16 24.57 25.40 -2.04
C GLU A 16 24.57 24.33 -3.13
N THR A 17 25.62 24.32 -3.96
CA THR A 17 25.73 23.45 -5.14
C THR A 17 26.27 22.06 -4.76
N TRP A 18 25.43 21.24 -4.14
CA TRP A 18 25.80 19.87 -3.71
C TRP A 18 26.09 18.93 -4.89
N HIS A 19 25.43 19.12 -6.03
CA HIS A 19 25.64 18.34 -7.26
C HIS A 19 27.07 18.49 -7.82
N ALA A 20 27.75 19.61 -7.54
CA ALA A 20 29.09 19.88 -8.05
C ALA A 20 30.21 19.27 -7.20
N LEU A 21 29.88 18.74 -6.01
CA LEU A 21 30.85 18.13 -5.12
C LEU A 21 30.98 16.63 -5.39
N SER A 22 32.18 16.11 -5.22
CA SER A 22 32.42 14.67 -5.11
C SER A 22 31.80 14.10 -3.82
N THR A 23 31.66 12.78 -3.76
CA THR A 23 31.15 12.06 -2.59
C THR A 23 31.99 12.37 -1.35
N ASP A 24 33.31 12.37 -1.47
CA ASP A 24 34.26 12.61 -0.38
C ASP A 24 34.23 14.07 0.11
N GLU A 25 34.11 15.03 -0.82
CA GLU A 25 33.97 16.45 -0.46
C GLU A 25 32.66 16.72 0.26
N THR A 26 31.57 16.08 -0.19
CA THR A 26 30.25 16.18 0.45
C THR A 26 30.30 15.62 1.87
N ALA A 27 30.87 14.42 2.03
CA ALA A 27 31.05 13.76 3.34
C ALA A 27 31.91 14.61 4.29
N LYS A 28 33.02 15.16 3.79
CA LYS A 28 33.90 16.04 4.56
C LYS A 28 33.19 17.34 4.97
N LYS A 29 32.41 17.94 4.08
CA LYS A 29 31.67 19.18 4.35
C LYS A 29 30.56 18.97 5.38
N LEU A 30 29.91 17.82 5.35
CA LEU A 30 28.89 17.43 6.33
C LEU A 30 29.49 16.80 7.60
N GLU A 31 30.82 16.67 7.69
CA GLU A 31 31.56 16.06 8.81
C GLU A 31 31.08 14.63 9.15
N VAL A 32 30.93 13.77 8.12
CA VAL A 32 30.44 12.39 8.26
C VAL A 32 31.40 11.38 7.63
N TYR A 33 31.57 10.23 8.30
CA TYR A 33 32.22 9.05 7.73
C TYR A 33 31.17 8.14 7.09
N VAL A 34 31.18 8.01 5.76
CA VAL A 34 30.13 7.31 5.00
C VAL A 34 29.90 5.85 5.43
N GLU A 35 30.98 5.12 5.74
CA GLU A 35 30.91 3.72 6.17
C GLU A 35 30.28 3.54 7.57
N GLN A 36 30.34 4.56 8.43
CA GLN A 36 29.78 4.51 9.79
C GLN A 36 28.45 5.27 9.89
N GLY A 37 28.23 6.26 9.03
CA GLY A 37 27.13 7.20 9.16
C GLY A 37 27.31 8.17 10.34
N LEU A 38 26.21 8.77 10.78
CA LEU A 38 26.21 9.67 11.94
C LEU A 38 26.16 8.92 13.27
N ASN A 39 26.77 9.50 14.29
CA ASN A 39 26.61 9.02 15.67
C ASN A 39 25.27 9.48 16.25
N SER A 40 24.62 8.63 17.05
CA SER A 40 23.31 8.93 17.65
C SER A 40 23.25 10.25 18.46
N SER A 41 24.34 10.65 19.11
CA SER A 41 24.42 11.93 19.84
C SER A 41 24.44 13.15 18.92
N GLU A 42 25.04 13.01 17.74
CA GLU A 42 25.18 14.11 16.77
C GLU A 42 23.85 14.40 16.08
N VAL A 43 23.06 13.35 15.81
CA VAL A 43 21.69 13.48 15.28
C VAL A 43 20.84 14.41 16.15
N ILE A 44 20.91 14.27 17.48
CA ILE A 44 20.14 15.12 18.41
C ILE A 44 20.55 16.59 18.30
N ASN A 45 21.84 16.88 18.10
CA ASN A 45 22.31 18.24 17.90
C ASN A 45 21.86 18.79 16.54
N ARG A 46 21.92 17.99 15.47
CA ARG A 46 21.46 18.42 14.14
C ARG A 46 19.97 18.66 14.08
N ILE A 47 19.15 17.88 14.79
CA ILE A 47 17.70 18.16 14.91
C ILE A 47 17.46 19.54 15.54
N LYS A 48 18.27 19.95 16.53
CA LYS A 48 18.14 21.30 17.14
C LYS A 48 18.54 22.42 16.18
N THR A 49 19.52 22.17 15.31
CA THR A 49 20.07 23.18 14.38
C THR A 49 19.23 23.30 13.11
N TYR A 50 18.90 22.18 12.48
CA TYR A 50 18.22 22.12 11.17
C TYR A 50 16.70 21.94 11.29
N GLY A 51 16.20 21.52 12.45
CA GLY A 51 14.81 21.13 12.64
C GLY A 51 14.52 19.70 12.17
N LEU A 52 13.25 19.32 12.25
CA LEU A 52 12.75 18.03 11.74
C LEU A 52 12.60 18.08 10.21
N ASN A 53 12.73 16.92 9.57
CA ASN A 53 12.50 16.75 8.14
C ASN A 53 10.99 16.70 7.84
N VAL A 54 10.33 17.85 7.99
CA VAL A 54 8.89 18.01 7.78
C VAL A 54 8.66 19.26 6.95
N LEU A 55 7.78 19.15 5.95
CA LEU A 55 7.30 20.31 5.20
C LEU A 55 6.43 21.16 6.13
N GLU A 56 6.66 22.46 6.15
CA GLU A 56 5.92 23.36 7.05
C GLU A 56 4.44 23.40 6.65
N GLU A 57 3.61 22.66 7.41
CA GLU A 57 2.16 22.70 7.28
C GLU A 57 1.66 24.15 7.35
N GLU A 58 0.57 24.46 6.64
CA GLU A 58 -0.09 25.75 6.85
C GLU A 58 -0.36 25.92 8.33
N LYS A 59 0.20 26.98 8.93
CA LYS A 59 -0.09 27.33 10.32
C LYS A 59 -1.60 27.32 10.50
N GLU A 60 -2.08 26.48 11.42
CA GLU A 60 -3.51 26.35 11.69
C GLU A 60 -4.12 27.75 11.79
N LYS A 61 -5.17 28.00 11.01
CA LYS A 61 -5.87 29.29 11.06
C LYS A 61 -6.18 29.59 12.53
N PRO A 62 -5.86 30.79 13.02
CA PRO A 62 -6.05 31.10 14.44
C PRO A 62 -7.52 30.92 14.83
N ALA A 63 -7.76 30.51 16.07
CA ALA A 63 -9.09 30.08 16.54
C ALA A 63 -10.20 31.09 16.23
N TRP A 64 -9.93 32.39 16.37
CA TRP A 64 -10.87 33.46 16.05
C TRP A 64 -11.24 33.51 14.55
N ARG A 65 -10.29 33.22 13.65
CA ARG A 65 -10.52 33.20 12.20
C ARG A 65 -11.35 31.98 11.81
N ARG A 66 -11.05 30.81 12.37
CA ARG A 66 -11.89 29.61 12.19
C ARG A 66 -13.32 29.81 12.69
N TRP A 67 -13.47 30.51 13.82
CA TRP A 67 -14.78 30.86 14.34
C TRP A 67 -15.53 31.83 13.41
N LEU A 68 -14.86 32.84 12.86
CA LEU A 68 -15.45 33.74 11.86
C LEU A 68 -15.81 33.02 10.55
N GLU A 69 -15.09 31.96 10.17
CA GLU A 69 -15.42 31.18 8.97
C GLU A 69 -16.77 30.48 9.06
N GLN A 70 -17.31 30.25 10.26
CA GLN A 70 -18.68 29.75 10.44
C GLN A 70 -19.72 30.72 9.84
N TYR A 71 -19.41 32.01 9.72
CA TYR A 71 -20.26 33.03 9.10
C TYR A 71 -20.21 33.05 7.57
N LYS A 72 -19.37 32.23 6.94
CA LYS A 72 -19.41 32.03 5.47
C LYS A 72 -20.50 31.04 5.05
N ALA A 73 -21.05 30.25 5.97
CA ALA A 73 -22.11 29.30 5.68
C ALA A 73 -23.39 30.04 5.26
N TYR A 74 -24.06 29.58 4.19
CA TYR A 74 -25.25 30.24 3.66
C TYR A 74 -26.34 30.45 4.71
N MET A 75 -26.55 29.48 5.59
CA MET A 75 -27.56 29.56 6.65
C MET A 75 -27.25 30.65 7.68
N GLN A 76 -25.98 30.75 8.10
CA GLN A 76 -25.53 31.79 9.01
C GLN A 76 -25.67 33.19 8.38
N ILE A 77 -25.41 33.32 7.07
CA ILE A 77 -25.61 34.57 6.34
C ILE A 77 -27.09 34.98 6.37
N VAL A 78 -28.01 34.05 6.13
CA VAL A 78 -29.47 34.32 6.17
C VAL A 78 -29.89 34.81 7.56
N LEU A 79 -29.45 34.16 8.64
CA LEU A 79 -29.77 34.57 10.01
C LEU A 79 -29.21 35.96 10.37
N VAL A 80 -27.99 36.27 9.91
CA VAL A 80 -27.40 37.60 10.11
C VAL A 80 -28.17 38.67 9.33
N ILE A 81 -28.56 38.41 8.08
CA ILE A 81 -29.41 39.32 7.31
C ILE A 81 -30.75 39.54 8.02
N ALA A 82 -31.40 38.47 8.51
CA ALA A 82 -32.65 38.57 9.26
C ALA A 82 -32.50 39.41 10.54
N ALA A 83 -31.37 39.29 11.24
CA ALA A 83 -31.06 40.12 12.41
C ALA A 83 -30.94 41.60 12.03
N ILE A 84 -30.17 41.90 10.97
CA ILE A 84 -29.99 43.27 10.46
C ILE A 84 -31.34 43.89 10.07
N VAL A 85 -32.19 43.15 9.36
CA VAL A 85 -33.52 43.65 8.97
C VAL A 85 -34.42 43.86 10.20
N SER A 86 -34.36 42.98 11.20
CA SER A 86 -35.10 43.14 12.46
C SER A 86 -34.71 44.42 13.21
N LEU A 87 -33.42 44.80 13.16
CA LEU A 87 -32.93 46.05 13.73
C LEU A 87 -33.54 47.28 13.01
N PHE A 88 -33.61 47.26 11.67
CA PHE A 88 -34.20 48.34 10.88
C PHE A 88 -35.71 48.53 11.11
N ILE A 89 -36.44 47.45 11.40
CA ILE A 89 -37.88 47.47 11.68
C ILE A 89 -38.17 47.85 13.16
N ALA A 90 -37.11 48.12 13.95
CA ALA A 90 -37.16 48.38 15.39
C ALA A 90 -37.76 47.22 16.20
N GLU A 91 -37.53 45.98 15.76
CA GLU A 91 -37.89 44.74 16.46
C GLU A 91 -36.68 44.22 17.27
N TYR A 92 -36.35 44.94 18.35
CA TYR A 92 -35.15 44.67 19.15
C TYR A 92 -35.13 43.28 19.80
N ARG A 93 -36.31 42.72 20.11
CA ARG A 93 -36.41 41.36 20.69
C ARG A 93 -35.95 40.30 19.69
N THR A 94 -36.46 40.34 18.47
CA THR A 94 -36.11 39.41 17.39
C THR A 94 -34.64 39.57 17.00
N PHE A 95 -34.14 40.82 16.91
CA PHE A 95 -32.73 41.10 16.68
C PHE A 95 -31.82 40.45 17.73
N LEU A 96 -32.09 40.66 19.03
CA LEU A 96 -31.27 40.12 20.11
C LEU A 96 -31.27 38.58 20.09
N LEU A 97 -32.43 37.97 19.86
CA LEU A 97 -32.57 36.51 19.79
C LEU A 97 -31.74 35.92 18.65
N LEU A 98 -31.80 36.52 17.45
CA LEU A 98 -31.02 36.08 16.29
C LEU A 98 -29.51 36.23 16.49
N ILE A 99 -29.05 37.31 17.12
CA ILE A 99 -27.63 37.49 17.45
C ILE A 99 -27.15 36.42 18.43
N VAL A 100 -27.91 36.15 19.49
CA VAL A 100 -27.57 35.08 20.45
C VAL A 100 -27.55 33.71 19.76
N LEU A 101 -28.55 33.43 18.92
CA LEU A 101 -28.67 32.17 18.18
C LEU A 101 -27.48 31.96 17.22
N THR A 102 -27.15 32.97 16.43
CA THR A 102 -26.02 32.91 15.47
C THR A 102 -24.69 32.70 16.20
N ILE A 103 -24.44 33.39 17.31
CA ILE A 103 -23.24 33.18 18.14
C ILE A 103 -23.22 31.76 18.72
N PHE A 104 -24.35 31.26 19.20
CA PHE A 104 -24.45 29.90 19.76
C PHE A 104 -24.15 28.83 18.71
N ILE A 105 -24.75 28.94 17.51
CA ILE A 105 -24.52 28.03 16.38
C ILE A 105 -23.05 28.07 15.94
N ALA A 106 -22.45 29.26 15.80
CA ALA A 106 -21.04 29.40 15.43
C ALA A 106 -20.11 28.73 16.46
N ASN A 107 -20.42 28.86 17.76
CA ASN A 107 -19.67 28.18 18.82
C ASN A 107 -19.80 26.66 18.78
N LEU A 108 -21.01 26.14 18.55
CA LEU A 108 -21.24 24.70 18.39
C LEU A 108 -20.51 24.16 17.17
N GLY A 109 -20.63 24.82 16.01
CA GLY A 109 -19.96 24.45 14.76
C GLY A 109 -18.44 24.42 14.94
N TYR A 110 -17.87 25.49 15.49
CA TYR A 110 -16.43 25.57 15.78
C TYR A 110 -15.93 24.42 16.68
N LYS A 111 -16.64 24.12 17.77
CA LYS A 111 -16.27 23.03 18.70
C LYS A 111 -16.38 21.65 18.05
N GLN A 112 -17.43 21.40 17.27
CA GLN A 112 -17.63 20.13 16.59
C GLN A 112 -16.59 19.90 15.50
N GLU A 113 -16.32 20.93 14.70
CA GLU A 113 -15.27 20.90 13.68
C GLU A 113 -13.89 20.69 14.31
N ALA A 114 -13.55 21.41 15.38
CA ALA A 114 -12.29 21.22 16.10
C ALA A 114 -12.12 19.78 16.61
N LYS A 115 -13.19 19.20 17.18
CA LYS A 115 -13.16 17.82 17.68
C LYS A 115 -12.99 16.82 16.54
N ALA A 116 -13.70 17.00 15.43
CA ALA A 116 -13.59 16.15 14.25
C ALA A 116 -12.18 16.22 13.63
N SER A 117 -11.66 17.42 13.39
CA SER A 117 -10.31 17.62 12.84
C SER A 117 -9.21 17.04 13.72
N LYS A 118 -9.32 17.18 15.05
CA LYS A 118 -8.34 16.62 15.99
C LYS A 118 -8.29 15.09 15.90
N SER A 119 -9.44 14.42 15.89
CA SER A 119 -9.50 12.96 15.75
C SER A 119 -8.83 12.50 14.45
N VAL A 120 -9.04 13.21 13.35
CA VAL A 120 -8.43 12.89 12.05
C VAL A 120 -6.92 13.10 12.07
N ALA A 121 -6.44 14.19 12.68
CA ALA A 121 -5.02 14.47 12.80
C ALA A 121 -4.29 13.40 13.63
N GLU A 122 -4.92 12.90 14.72
CA GLU A 122 -4.38 11.80 15.51
C GLU A 122 -4.33 10.48 14.72
N LEU A 123 -5.31 10.23 13.85
CA LEU A 123 -5.28 9.07 12.95
C LEU A 123 -4.15 9.16 11.91
N ASN A 124 -3.95 10.35 11.32
CA ASN A 124 -2.90 10.55 10.31
C ASN A 124 -1.48 10.38 10.89
N LYS A 125 -1.28 10.71 12.17
CA LYS A 125 0.00 10.48 12.86
C LYS A 125 0.42 9.00 12.98
N MET A 126 -0.50 8.07 12.73
CA MET A 126 -0.18 6.64 12.70
C MET A 126 0.47 6.20 11.38
N MET A 127 0.45 7.04 10.32
CA MET A 127 1.06 6.75 9.02
C MET A 127 2.49 7.31 8.92
N LYS A 128 3.36 6.93 9.85
CA LYS A 128 4.75 7.41 9.83
C LYS A 128 5.54 6.71 8.73
N VAL A 129 6.16 7.50 7.85
CA VAL A 129 7.12 7.00 6.87
C VAL A 129 8.41 6.68 7.60
N VAL A 130 8.98 5.51 7.35
CA VAL A 130 10.27 5.08 7.91
C VAL A 130 11.31 4.99 6.80
N ALA A 131 12.56 5.26 7.14
CA ALA A 131 13.69 5.15 6.24
C ALA A 131 14.78 4.29 6.87
N LYS A 132 15.51 3.54 6.04
CA LYS A 132 16.71 2.80 6.46
C LYS A 132 17.89 3.77 6.48
N VAL A 133 18.49 3.97 7.65
CA VAL A 133 19.66 4.82 7.83
C VAL A 133 20.81 4.03 8.43
N ARG A 134 22.03 4.37 8.00
CA ARG A 134 23.24 3.91 8.66
C ARG A 134 23.63 4.92 9.75
N ARG A 135 23.62 4.47 11.00
CA ARG A 135 24.05 5.25 12.18
C ARG A 135 24.89 4.35 13.08
N ASP A 136 25.97 4.90 13.63
CA ASP A 136 26.93 4.15 14.48
C ASP A 136 27.44 2.83 13.83
N GLY A 137 27.56 2.79 12.49
CA GLY A 137 28.01 1.64 11.70
C GLY A 137 26.95 0.55 11.45
N VAL A 138 25.72 0.73 11.93
CA VAL A 138 24.64 -0.25 11.82
C VAL A 138 23.47 0.33 11.03
N VAL A 139 22.86 -0.51 10.19
CA VAL A 139 21.63 -0.14 9.47
C VAL A 139 20.44 -0.28 10.42
N THR A 140 19.72 0.82 10.62
CA THR A 140 18.55 0.90 11.49
C THR A 140 17.40 1.60 10.77
N GLN A 141 16.15 1.27 11.13
CA GLN A 141 14.99 2.00 10.64
C GLN A 141 14.67 3.17 11.57
N VAL A 142 14.49 4.36 10.98
CA VAL A 142 14.11 5.58 11.70
C VAL A 142 12.93 6.25 11.00
N GLU A 143 12.13 6.99 11.76
CA GLU A 143 11.05 7.81 11.17
C GLU A 143 11.68 8.89 10.26
N ALA A 144 11.11 9.08 9.07
CA ALA A 144 11.62 10.01 8.06
C ALA A 144 11.73 11.46 8.57
N GLU A 145 10.88 11.84 9.53
CA GLU A 145 10.90 13.16 10.20
C GLU A 145 12.19 13.40 11.00
N ASN A 146 12.84 12.33 11.46
CA ASN A 146 14.07 12.38 12.27
C ASN A 146 15.35 12.28 11.42
N ILE A 147 15.22 12.35 10.09
CA ILE A 147 16.37 12.42 9.18
C ILE A 147 16.94 13.84 9.22
N VAL A 148 18.26 13.93 9.27
CA VAL A 148 18.99 15.20 9.29
C VAL A 148 20.05 15.25 8.20
N PRO A 149 20.50 16.45 7.78
CA PRO A 149 21.66 16.58 6.92
C PRO A 149 22.85 15.81 7.49
N GLY A 150 23.49 14.99 6.66
CA GLY A 150 24.58 14.08 7.01
C GLY A 150 24.17 12.63 7.27
N ASP A 151 22.88 12.31 7.41
CA ASP A 151 22.47 10.90 7.46
C ASP A 151 22.83 10.18 6.16
N VAL A 152 23.27 8.92 6.28
CA VAL A 152 23.42 8.02 5.14
C VAL A 152 22.17 7.16 5.06
N VAL A 153 21.33 7.42 4.07
CA VAL A 153 20.08 6.69 3.82
C VAL A 153 20.33 5.62 2.76
N ILE A 154 19.83 4.43 3.02
CA ILE A 154 19.86 3.29 2.09
C ILE A 154 18.52 3.24 1.36
N LEU A 155 18.59 3.11 0.04
CA LEU A 155 17.45 3.12 -0.86
C LEU A 155 17.41 1.81 -1.66
N ASP A 156 16.31 1.09 -1.56
CA ASP A 156 15.99 -0.05 -2.41
C ASP A 156 14.82 0.26 -3.34
N ALA A 157 14.64 -0.54 -4.39
CA ALA A 157 13.47 -0.45 -5.26
C ALA A 157 12.17 -0.52 -4.45
N GLY A 158 11.30 0.49 -4.61
CA GLY A 158 10.06 0.64 -3.85
C GLY A 158 10.13 1.66 -2.71
N ASP A 159 11.32 2.04 -2.27
CA ASP A 159 11.48 3.04 -1.23
C ASP A 159 11.19 4.45 -1.79
N ARG A 160 10.64 5.32 -0.94
CA ARG A 160 10.52 6.75 -1.25
C ARG A 160 11.71 7.47 -0.68
N VAL A 161 12.31 8.35 -1.50
CA VAL A 161 13.45 9.15 -1.06
C VAL A 161 12.99 10.10 0.04
N PRO A 162 13.52 10.00 1.27
CA PRO A 162 12.89 10.66 2.41
C PRO A 162 13.36 12.11 2.59
N ALA A 163 14.47 12.50 1.97
CA ALA A 163 15.04 13.85 1.98
C ALA A 163 16.00 14.01 0.78
N ASP A 164 16.33 15.25 0.41
CA ASP A 164 17.27 15.53 -0.68
C ASP A 164 18.68 15.11 -0.27
N GLY A 165 19.38 14.40 -1.16
CA GLY A 165 20.69 13.85 -0.85
C GLY A 165 21.58 13.63 -2.08
N ARG A 166 22.88 13.59 -1.81
CA ARG A 166 23.92 13.28 -2.79
C ARG A 166 24.08 11.76 -2.88
N ILE A 167 24.02 11.21 -4.09
CA ILE A 167 24.16 9.77 -4.31
C ILE A 167 25.62 9.36 -4.16
N ILE A 168 25.88 8.44 -3.23
CA ILE A 168 27.23 7.94 -2.91
C ILE A 168 27.45 6.50 -3.39
N VAL A 169 26.37 5.73 -3.54
CA VAL A 169 26.37 4.40 -4.16
C VAL A 169 25.18 4.30 -5.10
N ALA A 170 25.40 3.78 -6.31
CA ALA A 170 24.34 3.52 -7.29
C ALA A 170 24.62 2.20 -8.01
N THR A 171 23.74 1.22 -7.84
CA THR A 171 23.78 -0.06 -8.55
C THR A 171 22.48 -0.23 -9.32
N ASN A 172 22.50 0.06 -10.63
CA ASN A 172 21.32 0.12 -11.50
C ASN A 172 20.18 0.98 -10.91
N LEU A 173 20.53 2.03 -10.17
CA LEU A 173 19.59 2.86 -9.43
C LEU A 173 18.80 3.73 -10.41
N GLN A 174 17.48 3.62 -10.37
CA GLN A 174 16.56 4.44 -11.15
C GLN A 174 15.53 5.07 -10.22
N ILE A 175 15.30 6.37 -10.40
CA ILE A 175 14.39 7.16 -9.57
C ILE A 175 13.39 7.87 -10.49
N GLU A 176 12.10 7.74 -10.21
CA GLU A 176 11.03 8.47 -10.89
C GLU A 176 10.85 9.85 -10.24
N GLU A 177 11.15 10.90 -11.01
CA GLU A 177 11.17 12.28 -10.52
C GLU A 177 10.01 13.11 -11.07
N ALA A 178 8.99 12.46 -11.63
CA ALA A 178 7.83 13.07 -12.28
C ALA A 178 7.13 14.12 -11.40
N ALA A 179 7.11 13.91 -10.08
CA ALA A 179 6.52 14.84 -9.11
C ALA A 179 7.21 16.22 -9.10
N LEU A 180 8.48 16.29 -9.50
CA LEU A 180 9.29 17.51 -9.53
C LEU A 180 9.48 18.03 -10.96
N THR A 181 9.65 17.12 -11.91
CA THR A 181 10.09 17.44 -13.28
C THR A 181 8.95 17.41 -14.30
N GLY A 182 7.82 16.76 -13.97
CA GLY A 182 6.72 16.50 -14.89
C GLY A 182 6.99 15.39 -15.92
N GLU A 183 8.20 14.81 -15.92
CA GLU A 183 8.60 13.75 -16.86
C GLU A 183 8.41 12.37 -16.22
N SER A 184 7.63 11.51 -16.86
CA SER A 184 7.25 10.19 -16.31
C SER A 184 8.29 9.09 -16.49
N VAL A 185 9.42 9.38 -17.14
CA VAL A 185 10.48 8.39 -17.36
C VAL A 185 11.41 8.40 -16.15
N ALA A 186 11.69 7.22 -15.59
CA ALA A 186 12.64 7.08 -14.48
C ALA A 186 14.05 7.45 -14.95
N VAL A 187 14.74 8.25 -14.13
CA VAL A 187 16.08 8.75 -14.41
C VAL A 187 17.11 7.78 -13.80
N GLU A 188 18.06 7.33 -14.62
CA GLU A 188 19.19 6.53 -14.15
C GLU A 188 20.18 7.42 -13.37
N LYS A 189 20.58 6.93 -12.21
CA LYS A 189 21.36 7.70 -11.25
C LYS A 189 22.80 7.21 -11.17
N ASN A 190 23.73 8.15 -10.94
CA ASN A 190 25.16 7.86 -10.82
C ASN A 190 25.81 8.63 -9.66
N VAL A 191 27.11 8.41 -9.45
CA VAL A 191 27.86 9.04 -8.36
C VAL A 191 28.78 10.18 -8.84
N GLU A 192 28.85 10.46 -10.14
CA GLU A 192 29.82 11.41 -10.69
C GLU A 192 29.43 12.86 -10.36
N ALA A 193 30.41 13.72 -10.09
CA ALA A 193 30.16 15.13 -9.82
C ALA A 193 29.78 15.87 -11.12
N ILE A 194 28.79 16.75 -11.04
CA ILE A 194 28.31 17.53 -12.19
C ILE A 194 28.88 18.94 -12.09
N THR A 195 29.83 19.27 -12.96
CA THR A 195 30.52 20.57 -12.95
C THR A 195 29.76 21.68 -13.66
N THR A 196 28.66 21.34 -14.35
CA THR A 196 27.80 22.34 -15.00
C THR A 196 27.23 23.29 -13.96
N PRO A 197 27.36 24.61 -14.12
CA PRO A 197 26.79 25.56 -13.18
C PRO A 197 25.26 25.59 -13.34
N ASP A 198 24.55 25.35 -12.23
CA ASP A 198 23.08 25.42 -12.11
C ASP A 198 22.32 24.55 -13.15
N PRO A 199 22.57 23.23 -13.18
CA PRO A 199 21.86 22.34 -14.08
C PRO A 199 20.37 22.29 -13.70
N PRO A 200 19.45 22.10 -14.67
CA PRO A 200 18.08 21.73 -14.37
C PRO A 200 18.00 20.53 -13.41
N ILE A 201 16.97 20.46 -12.57
CA ILE A 201 16.77 19.34 -11.61
C ILE A 201 16.83 17.98 -12.33
N GLN A 202 16.27 17.90 -13.53
CA GLN A 202 16.28 16.71 -14.39
C GLN A 202 17.69 16.23 -14.73
N ASP A 203 18.65 17.15 -14.88
CA ASP A 203 20.03 16.84 -15.24
C ASP A 203 20.89 16.50 -14.02
N MET A 204 20.38 16.69 -12.80
CA MET A 204 21.07 16.34 -11.54
C MET A 204 20.99 14.84 -11.25
N VAL A 205 21.51 14.01 -12.16
CA VAL A 205 21.51 12.54 -12.07
C VAL A 205 22.31 11.98 -10.89
N ASN A 206 23.08 12.82 -10.22
CA ASN A 206 23.91 12.47 -9.06
C ASN A 206 23.28 12.87 -7.72
N MET A 207 22.05 13.42 -7.77
CA MET A 207 21.22 13.78 -6.63
C MET A 207 19.96 12.90 -6.62
N ALA A 208 19.45 12.66 -5.40
CA ALA A 208 18.13 12.10 -5.15
C ALA A 208 17.31 13.14 -4.40
N PHE A 209 16.04 13.30 -4.74
CA PHE A 209 15.18 14.35 -4.21
C PHE A 209 14.06 13.78 -3.35
N MET A 210 13.70 14.49 -2.28
CA MET A 210 12.62 14.15 -1.36
C MET A 210 11.35 13.84 -2.13
N ASN A 211 10.60 12.85 -1.65
CA ASN A 211 9.31 12.43 -2.18
C ASN A 211 9.32 11.88 -3.62
N THR A 212 10.49 11.63 -4.22
CA THR A 212 10.60 10.83 -5.44
C THR A 212 10.67 9.34 -5.11
N ASN A 213 10.41 8.50 -6.10
CA ASN A 213 10.23 7.06 -5.90
C ASN A 213 11.38 6.29 -6.55
N VAL A 214 11.98 5.35 -5.82
CA VAL A 214 12.98 4.45 -6.38
C VAL A 214 12.25 3.36 -7.15
N THR A 215 12.40 3.33 -8.46
CA THR A 215 11.71 2.36 -9.32
C THR A 215 12.50 1.05 -9.44
N ARG A 216 13.82 1.13 -9.43
CA ARG A 216 14.71 -0.02 -9.61
C ARG A 216 16.09 0.22 -9.00
N GLY A 217 16.75 -0.88 -8.64
CA GLY A 217 18.14 -0.88 -8.22
C GLY A 217 18.31 -0.66 -6.73
N HIS A 218 19.57 -0.43 -6.35
CA HIS A 218 19.99 -0.17 -4.98
C HIS A 218 20.88 1.07 -4.96
N GLY A 219 20.74 1.88 -3.93
CA GLY A 219 21.54 3.09 -3.76
C GLY A 219 21.75 3.48 -2.31
N GLU A 220 22.77 4.30 -2.10
CA GLU A 220 22.99 4.99 -0.83
C GLU A 220 23.09 6.48 -1.11
N ILE A 221 22.45 7.28 -0.27
CA ILE A 221 22.41 8.73 -0.39
C ILE A 221 22.88 9.37 0.91
N LEU A 222 23.72 10.39 0.79
CA LEU A 222 24.13 11.25 1.89
C LEU A 222 23.21 12.48 1.91
N ILE A 223 22.39 12.61 2.95
CA ILE A 223 21.36 13.66 3.02
C ILE A 223 22.02 15.03 3.12
N THR A 224 21.64 15.94 2.23
CA THR A 224 22.17 17.31 2.16
C THR A 224 21.15 18.33 2.64
N GLN A 225 19.88 18.13 2.33
CA GLN A 225 18.80 19.07 2.66
C GLN A 225 17.55 18.33 3.14
N THR A 226 16.88 18.90 4.14
CA THR A 226 15.68 18.34 4.78
C THR A 226 14.58 19.38 4.89
N GLY A 227 13.32 18.92 4.99
CA GLY A 227 12.15 19.76 5.24
C GLY A 227 11.97 20.86 4.20
N MET A 228 11.77 22.10 4.66
CA MET A 228 11.57 23.27 3.79
C MET A 228 12.77 23.66 2.93
N ASN A 229 13.97 23.12 3.22
CA ASN A 229 15.17 23.37 2.43
C ASN A 229 15.35 22.38 1.27
N SER A 230 14.47 21.38 1.14
CA SER A 230 14.43 20.47 -0.02
C SER A 230 13.80 21.17 -1.25
N GLU A 231 14.03 20.63 -2.44
CA GLU A 231 13.38 21.09 -3.68
C GLU A 231 11.84 21.01 -3.58
N VAL A 232 11.31 19.95 -2.97
CA VAL A 232 9.87 19.84 -2.69
C VAL A 232 9.43 20.94 -1.73
N GLY A 233 10.21 21.25 -0.70
CA GLY A 233 9.94 22.34 0.23
C GLY A 233 9.87 23.70 -0.45
N HIS A 234 10.78 23.96 -1.40
CA HIS A 234 10.77 25.15 -2.23
C HIS A 234 9.50 25.23 -3.10
N ILE A 235 9.08 24.13 -3.73
CA ILE A 235 7.82 24.07 -4.50
C ILE A 235 6.61 24.27 -3.59
N ALA A 236 6.57 23.64 -2.41
CA ALA A 236 5.48 23.79 -1.46
C ALA A 236 5.33 25.26 -0.99
N ALA A 237 6.44 25.98 -0.83
CA ALA A 237 6.42 27.41 -0.52
C ALA A 237 5.79 28.24 -1.66
N MET A 238 6.04 27.87 -2.93
CA MET A 238 5.45 28.53 -4.10
C MET A 238 3.96 28.21 -4.28
N LEU A 239 3.52 27.00 -3.91
CA LEU A 239 2.13 26.54 -4.08
C LEU A 239 1.16 27.00 -2.99
N LYS A 240 1.64 27.64 -1.91
CA LYS A 240 0.83 28.15 -0.79
C LYS A 240 -0.28 29.17 -1.19
N GLU A 241 -0.41 29.53 -2.46
CA GLU A 241 -1.42 30.47 -2.96
C GLU A 241 -2.67 29.85 -3.63
N HIS A 242 -2.81 28.53 -3.70
CA HIS A 242 -3.99 27.90 -4.34
C HIS A 242 -5.11 27.52 -3.38
N LYS A 243 -6.34 27.95 -3.71
CA LYS A 243 -7.55 27.68 -2.92
C LYS A 243 -7.99 26.23 -3.06
N VAL A 244 -8.24 25.57 -1.92
CA VAL A 244 -8.82 24.23 -1.84
C VAL A 244 -10.23 24.22 -2.47
N GLU A 245 -10.47 23.31 -3.43
CA GLU A 245 -11.80 23.10 -4.00
C GLU A 245 -12.77 22.38 -3.03
N LYS A 246 -14.07 22.70 -3.12
CA LYS A 246 -15.11 22.02 -2.33
C LYS A 246 -15.33 20.57 -2.79
N THR A 247 -15.51 19.66 -1.83
CA THR A 247 -15.81 18.24 -2.10
C THR A 247 -17.19 18.05 -2.78
N PRO A 248 -17.40 16.94 -3.52
CA PRO A 248 -18.69 16.65 -4.15
C PRO A 248 -19.87 16.65 -3.17
N LEU A 249 -19.71 16.06 -1.98
CA LEU A 249 -20.72 16.07 -0.92
C LEU A 249 -21.01 17.49 -0.43
N THR A 250 -19.98 18.31 -0.21
CA THR A 250 -20.17 19.72 0.13
C THR A 250 -20.93 20.48 -0.96
N LYS A 251 -20.63 20.23 -2.24
CA LYS A 251 -21.37 20.82 -3.37
C LYS A 251 -22.84 20.35 -3.43
N GLN A 252 -23.12 19.10 -3.04
CA GLN A 252 -24.49 18.59 -2.96
C GLN A 252 -25.25 19.19 -1.77
N ILE A 253 -24.63 19.25 -0.59
CA ILE A 253 -25.18 19.90 0.60
C ILE A 253 -25.45 21.37 0.32
N ASP A 254 -24.54 22.08 -0.35
CA ASP A 254 -24.75 23.48 -0.74
C ASP A 254 -25.96 23.63 -1.67
N ARG A 255 -26.15 22.71 -2.64
CA ARG A 255 -27.33 22.69 -3.51
C ARG A 255 -28.63 22.48 -2.73
N VAL A 256 -28.65 21.50 -1.81
CA VAL A 256 -29.82 21.25 -0.95
C VAL A 256 -30.08 22.46 -0.05
N THR A 257 -29.04 23.05 0.52
CA THR A 257 -29.10 24.24 1.38
C THR A 257 -29.70 25.43 0.61
N LEU A 258 -29.23 25.69 -0.61
CA LEU A 258 -29.77 26.74 -1.47
C LEU A 258 -31.23 26.48 -1.89
N PHE A 259 -31.60 25.23 -2.15
CA PHE A 259 -32.97 24.85 -2.43
C PHE A 259 -33.89 25.12 -1.23
N ILE A 260 -33.46 24.75 -0.02
CA ILE A 260 -34.20 25.01 1.23
C ILE A 260 -34.35 26.51 1.48
N ILE A 261 -33.27 27.29 1.30
CA ILE A 261 -33.32 28.75 1.42
C ILE A 261 -34.32 29.34 0.40
N GLY A 262 -34.29 28.87 -0.84
CA GLY A 262 -35.22 29.30 -1.89
C GLY A 262 -36.69 29.04 -1.51
N MET A 263 -36.99 27.84 -1.01
CA MET A 263 -38.33 27.49 -0.53
C MET A 263 -38.76 28.33 0.68
N ALA A 264 -37.87 28.57 1.64
CA ALA A 264 -38.17 29.38 2.82
C ALA A 264 -38.47 30.84 2.45
N ILE A 265 -37.70 31.43 1.53
CA ILE A 265 -37.95 32.77 0.99
C ILE A 265 -39.28 32.83 0.25
N PHE A 266 -39.59 31.81 -0.57
CA PHE A 266 -40.86 31.75 -1.27
C PHE A 266 -42.05 31.69 -0.29
N ALA A 267 -41.99 30.82 0.72
CA ALA A 267 -43.02 30.72 1.75
C ALA A 267 -43.16 32.03 2.55
N PHE A 268 -42.05 32.67 2.90
CA PHE A 268 -42.03 33.98 3.55
C PHE A 268 -42.76 35.04 2.71
N LEU A 269 -42.44 35.15 1.42
CA LEU A 269 -43.09 36.10 0.52
C LEU A 269 -44.59 35.81 0.37
N ALA A 270 -44.98 34.53 0.27
CA ALA A 270 -46.39 34.14 0.20
C ALA A 270 -47.16 34.58 1.46
N ILE A 271 -46.62 34.36 2.65
CA ILE A 271 -47.23 34.79 3.93
C ILE A 271 -47.38 36.31 3.99
N VAL A 272 -46.36 37.06 3.57
CA VAL A 272 -46.41 38.53 3.58
C VAL A 272 -47.47 39.04 2.60
N VAL A 273 -47.54 38.50 1.39
CA VAL A 273 -48.54 38.91 0.38
C VAL A 273 -49.96 38.57 0.82
N ILE A 274 -50.20 37.34 1.28
CA ILE A 274 -51.51 36.90 1.78
C ILE A 274 -51.90 37.73 3.00
N GLY A 275 -51.01 37.86 3.98
CA GLY A 275 -51.27 38.58 5.21
C GLY A 275 -51.55 40.06 5.00
N ILE A 276 -50.83 40.74 4.10
CA ILE A 276 -51.12 42.15 3.76
C ILE A 276 -52.48 42.25 3.06
N SER A 277 -52.83 41.32 2.17
CA SER A 277 -54.14 41.32 1.51
C SER A 277 -55.30 41.09 2.49
N GLN A 278 -55.05 40.43 3.63
CA GLN A 278 -55.98 40.27 4.75
C GLN A 278 -55.96 41.43 5.76
N GLY A 279 -55.16 42.49 5.53
CA GLY A 279 -55.06 43.66 6.41
C GLY A 279 -54.09 43.51 7.59
N GLY A 280 -53.23 42.50 7.60
CA GLY A 280 -52.23 42.26 8.63
C GLY A 280 -51.10 43.30 8.65
N SER A 281 -50.58 43.59 9.84
CA SER A 281 -49.41 44.47 10.01
C SER A 281 -48.13 43.79 9.50
N PHE A 282 -47.34 44.51 8.70
CA PHE A 282 -46.06 44.01 8.18
C PHE A 282 -45.14 43.52 9.30
N LYS A 283 -45.09 44.19 10.46
CA LYS A 283 -44.28 43.73 11.61
C LYS A 283 -44.67 42.34 12.10
N THR A 284 -45.97 42.07 12.14
CA THR A 284 -46.51 40.78 12.58
C THR A 284 -46.18 39.68 11.57
N LEU A 285 -46.42 39.96 10.29
CA LEU A 285 -46.13 39.02 9.20
C LEU A 285 -44.63 38.75 9.05
N PHE A 286 -43.81 39.77 9.26
CA PHE A 286 -42.35 39.66 9.28
C PHE A 286 -41.87 38.77 10.43
N ASN A 287 -42.38 38.95 11.65
CA ASN A 287 -42.04 38.11 12.80
C ASN A 287 -42.48 36.64 12.59
N ILE A 288 -43.66 36.41 12.00
CA ILE A 288 -44.13 35.06 11.63
C ILE A 288 -43.20 34.43 10.60
N GLY A 289 -42.88 35.19 9.54
CA GLY A 289 -42.03 34.71 8.46
C GLY A 289 -40.58 34.44 8.87
N ILE A 290 -39.99 35.26 9.74
CA ILE A 290 -38.67 34.97 10.33
C ILE A 290 -38.73 33.73 11.22
N SER A 291 -39.78 33.58 12.03
CA SER A 291 -39.95 32.39 12.88
C SER A 291 -40.04 31.11 12.06
N LEU A 292 -40.72 31.16 10.91
CA LEU A 292 -40.76 30.07 9.93
C LEU A 292 -39.37 29.80 9.34
N ALA A 293 -38.66 30.85 8.91
CA ALA A 293 -37.33 30.70 8.34
C ALA A 293 -36.37 30.05 9.34
N ILE A 294 -36.30 30.54 10.58
CA ILE A 294 -35.44 29.97 11.63
C ILE A 294 -35.80 28.50 11.90
N GLY A 295 -37.08 28.17 12.09
CA GLY A 295 -37.51 26.80 12.41
C GLY A 295 -37.26 25.79 11.28
N SER A 296 -37.17 26.28 10.04
CA SER A 296 -36.98 25.49 8.84
C SER A 296 -35.51 25.23 8.50
N ILE A 297 -34.57 25.95 9.11
CA ILE A 297 -33.16 25.89 8.69
C ILE A 297 -32.44 24.70 9.38
N PRO A 298 -31.84 23.76 8.62
CA PRO A 298 -31.03 22.69 9.18
C PRO A 298 -29.60 23.18 9.47
N ASP A 299 -29.45 24.13 10.41
CA ASP A 299 -28.18 24.80 10.73
C ASP A 299 -27.05 23.83 11.12
N ALA A 300 -27.40 22.73 11.76
CA ALA A 300 -26.45 21.72 12.23
C ALA A 300 -25.98 20.75 11.13
N LEU A 301 -26.54 20.83 9.91
CA LEU A 301 -26.32 19.82 8.87
C LEU A 301 -24.84 19.59 8.52
N PRO A 302 -24.01 20.63 8.21
CA PRO A 302 -22.61 20.41 7.84
C PRO A 302 -21.78 19.83 9.00
N ALA A 303 -22.06 20.26 10.22
CA ALA A 303 -21.33 19.83 11.41
C ALA A 303 -21.69 18.37 11.80
N VAL A 304 -22.96 17.99 11.65
CA VAL A 304 -23.41 16.60 11.86
C VAL A 304 -22.83 15.67 10.80
N VAL A 305 -22.84 16.06 9.52
CA VAL A 305 -22.23 15.26 8.44
C VAL A 305 -20.74 15.02 8.70
N THR A 306 -20.01 16.09 9.02
CA THR A 306 -18.57 16.00 9.35
C THR A 306 -18.33 15.10 10.56
N SER A 307 -19.17 15.21 11.59
CA SER A 307 -19.07 14.36 12.78
C SER A 307 -19.34 12.89 12.48
N ILE A 308 -20.35 12.58 11.64
CA ILE A 308 -20.67 11.21 11.21
C ILE A 308 -19.52 10.61 10.42
N LEU A 309 -18.93 11.34 9.47
CA LEU A 309 -17.76 10.90 8.70
C LEU A 309 -16.54 10.69 9.61
N ALA A 310 -16.28 11.60 10.55
CA ALA A 310 -15.18 11.48 11.50
C ALA A 310 -15.31 10.27 12.42
N MET A 311 -16.52 10.02 12.96
CA MET A 311 -16.79 8.79 13.72
C MET A 311 -16.59 7.53 12.87
N GLY A 312 -16.95 7.61 11.59
CA GLY A 312 -16.72 6.56 10.61
C GLY A 312 -15.25 6.20 10.41
N MET A 313 -14.39 7.21 10.18
CA MET A 313 -12.94 6.98 10.06
C MET A 313 -12.35 6.37 11.33
N VAL A 314 -12.80 6.81 12.51
CA VAL A 314 -12.35 6.20 13.79
C VAL A 314 -12.79 4.74 13.90
N ALA A 315 -14.02 4.41 13.47
CA ALA A 315 -14.52 3.04 13.47
C ALA A 315 -13.74 2.14 12.50
N MET A 316 -13.38 2.65 11.31
CA MET A 316 -12.54 1.95 10.33
C MET A 316 -11.11 1.76 10.84
N ALA A 317 -10.50 2.79 11.43
CA ALA A 317 -9.14 2.70 11.97
C ALA A 317 -9.02 1.68 13.10
N LYS A 318 -10.06 1.55 13.95
CA LYS A 318 -10.13 0.49 14.97
C LYS A 318 -10.19 -0.93 14.39
N LYS A 319 -10.52 -1.06 13.11
CA LYS A 319 -10.49 -2.30 12.35
C LYS A 319 -9.32 -2.33 11.37
N ASN A 320 -8.21 -1.63 11.67
CA ASN A 320 -6.99 -1.60 10.87
C ASN A 320 -7.09 -0.95 9.48
N ALA A 321 -8.19 -0.24 9.17
CA ALA A 321 -8.35 0.51 7.91
C ALA A 321 -8.16 2.02 8.17
N ILE A 322 -7.00 2.56 7.82
CA ILE A 322 -6.73 4.00 7.94
C ILE A 322 -7.16 4.71 6.66
N ILE A 323 -8.05 5.70 6.78
CA ILE A 323 -8.52 6.52 5.66
C ILE A 323 -7.78 7.86 5.67
N LYS A 324 -7.17 8.24 4.54
CA LYS A 324 -6.41 9.50 4.43
C LYS A 324 -7.28 10.74 4.27
N ASN A 325 -8.45 10.60 3.65
CA ASN A 325 -9.34 11.72 3.38
C ASN A 325 -10.81 11.38 3.67
N MET A 326 -11.55 12.35 4.20
CA MET A 326 -12.96 12.17 4.56
C MET A 326 -13.87 11.69 3.40
N PRO A 327 -13.72 12.21 2.16
CA PRO A 327 -14.57 11.77 1.05
C PRO A 327 -14.45 10.28 0.72
N ALA A 328 -13.28 9.67 0.90
CA ALA A 328 -13.08 8.25 0.63
C ALA A 328 -13.99 7.34 1.47
N VAL A 329 -14.39 7.77 2.68
CA VAL A 329 -15.32 7.02 3.54
C VAL A 329 -16.66 6.76 2.84
N GLU A 330 -17.17 7.76 2.10
CA GLU A 330 -18.44 7.67 1.38
C GLU A 330 -18.32 6.76 0.16
N THR A 331 -17.29 7.00 -0.66
CA THR A 331 -17.03 6.22 -1.88
C THR A 331 -16.84 4.74 -1.56
N LEU A 332 -16.19 4.43 -0.44
CA LEU A 332 -16.01 3.06 0.02
C LEU A 332 -17.35 2.35 0.30
N GLY A 333 -18.33 3.04 0.91
CA GLY A 333 -19.66 2.47 1.14
C GLY A 333 -20.41 2.11 -0.14
N SER A 334 -20.11 2.82 -1.24
CA SER A 334 -20.71 2.63 -2.56
C SER A 334 -19.92 1.69 -3.47
N THR A 335 -18.83 1.08 -2.98
CA THR A 335 -17.97 0.19 -3.78
C THR A 335 -18.77 -1.00 -4.31
N SER A 336 -18.66 -1.23 -5.63
CA SER A 336 -19.31 -2.35 -6.34
C SER A 336 -18.33 -3.34 -6.95
N ALA A 337 -17.08 -2.93 -7.19
CA ALA A 337 -16.02 -3.79 -7.71
C ALA A 337 -14.74 -3.64 -6.87
N ILE A 338 -14.24 -4.75 -6.33
CA ILE A 338 -12.93 -4.83 -5.67
C ILE A 338 -11.99 -5.59 -6.60
N ASN A 339 -10.89 -4.96 -6.99
CA ASN A 339 -9.84 -5.61 -7.73
C ASN A 339 -8.63 -5.70 -6.83
N SER A 340 -8.28 -6.92 -6.45
CA SER A 340 -7.23 -7.16 -5.46
C SER A 340 -6.00 -7.76 -6.11
N ASP A 341 -4.82 -7.29 -5.72
CA ASP A 341 -3.61 -8.08 -5.95
C ASP A 341 -3.71 -9.40 -5.17
N LYS A 342 -3.07 -10.44 -5.69
CA LYS A 342 -3.03 -11.77 -5.08
C LYS A 342 -2.03 -11.78 -3.93
N THR A 343 -0.77 -11.47 -4.22
CA THR A 343 0.35 -11.65 -3.29
C THR A 343 0.23 -10.68 -2.13
N GLY A 344 0.41 -11.17 -0.90
CA GLY A 344 0.33 -10.37 0.34
C GLY A 344 -1.09 -9.98 0.76
N THR A 345 -2.02 -9.82 -0.18
CA THR A 345 -3.40 -9.38 0.10
C THR A 345 -4.37 -10.56 0.25
N LEU A 346 -4.49 -11.41 -0.78
CA LEU A 346 -5.35 -12.59 -0.76
C LEU A 346 -4.63 -13.82 -0.21
N THR A 347 -3.31 -13.84 -0.32
CA THR A 347 -2.42 -14.89 0.16
C THR A 347 -1.57 -14.41 1.33
N MET A 348 -0.93 -15.35 2.03
CA MET A 348 -0.11 -15.07 3.21
C MET A 348 1.22 -14.38 2.87
N ASN A 349 1.65 -14.39 1.60
CA ASN A 349 3.03 -14.09 1.18
C ASN A 349 4.06 -14.95 1.94
N GLN A 350 3.69 -16.21 2.18
CA GLN A 350 4.50 -17.18 2.90
C GLN A 350 4.53 -18.49 2.11
N MET A 351 5.54 -18.65 1.26
CA MET A 351 5.69 -19.85 0.44
C MET A 351 5.69 -21.09 1.36
N THR A 352 4.83 -22.04 1.04
CA THR A 352 4.59 -23.24 1.85
C THR A 352 4.69 -24.47 0.95
N ALA A 353 5.56 -25.41 1.31
CA ALA A 353 5.62 -26.71 0.66
C ALA A 353 4.32 -27.49 0.91
N ARG A 354 3.69 -27.99 -0.15
CA ARG A 354 2.41 -28.71 -0.11
C ARG A 354 2.51 -30.14 -0.59
N VAL A 355 3.37 -30.40 -1.57
CA VAL A 355 3.48 -31.71 -2.21
C VAL A 355 4.93 -32.10 -2.31
N ILE A 356 5.23 -33.37 -2.05
CA ILE A 356 6.51 -34.01 -2.39
C ILE A 356 6.18 -35.16 -3.33
N SER A 357 6.93 -35.29 -4.41
CA SER A 357 6.84 -36.42 -5.32
C SER A 357 8.21 -37.07 -5.48
N THR A 358 8.30 -38.35 -5.13
CA THR A 358 9.48 -39.21 -5.33
C THR A 358 9.20 -40.19 -6.47
N VAL A 359 10.18 -41.02 -6.83
CA VAL A 359 10.02 -42.00 -7.92
C VAL A 359 8.85 -42.98 -7.70
N LYS A 360 8.50 -43.29 -6.45
CA LYS A 360 7.45 -44.27 -6.13
C LYS A 360 6.24 -43.66 -5.44
N HIS A 361 6.41 -42.56 -4.71
CA HIS A 361 5.44 -42.09 -3.73
C HIS A 361 5.19 -40.59 -3.81
N ARG A 362 3.93 -40.23 -3.55
CA ARG A 362 3.49 -38.85 -3.41
C ARG A 362 3.11 -38.58 -1.96
N TYR A 363 3.47 -37.40 -1.48
CA TYR A 363 3.20 -36.95 -0.13
C TYR A 363 2.51 -35.59 -0.17
N THR A 364 1.60 -35.37 0.78
CA THR A 364 1.04 -34.07 1.12
C THR A 364 1.67 -33.56 2.41
N VAL A 365 1.87 -32.25 2.47
CA VAL A 365 2.45 -31.57 3.62
C VAL A 365 1.38 -30.66 4.20
N SER A 366 0.99 -30.94 5.44
CA SER A 366 0.03 -30.13 6.19
C SER A 366 0.72 -29.00 6.96
N GLY A 367 -0.09 -28.08 7.50
CA GLY A 367 0.37 -26.83 8.09
C GLY A 367 0.35 -25.68 7.08
N GLU A 368 0.51 -24.46 7.60
CA GLU A 368 0.44 -23.22 6.82
C GLU A 368 1.55 -22.27 7.26
N GLY A 369 2.06 -21.49 6.31
CA GLY A 369 3.06 -20.48 6.58
C GLY A 369 4.36 -21.06 7.12
N TYR A 370 5.03 -20.28 7.97
CA TYR A 370 6.33 -20.65 8.53
C TYR A 370 6.25 -21.35 9.90
N SER A 371 5.08 -21.88 10.28
CA SER A 371 4.97 -22.75 11.45
C SER A 371 5.58 -24.13 11.15
N PHE A 372 6.30 -24.67 12.14
CA PHE A 372 6.79 -26.06 12.13
C PHE A 372 5.69 -27.08 12.44
N ASP A 373 4.48 -26.61 12.79
CA ASP A 373 3.31 -27.48 12.94
C ASP A 373 2.87 -28.02 11.58
N GLY A 374 2.78 -29.35 11.49
CA GLY A 374 2.40 -30.03 10.26
C GLY A 374 2.88 -31.46 10.26
N LYS A 375 2.38 -32.24 9.31
CA LYS A 375 2.78 -33.62 9.08
C LYS A 375 2.95 -33.85 7.58
N ILE A 376 4.01 -34.57 7.23
CA ILE A 376 4.20 -35.17 5.92
C ILE A 376 3.40 -36.47 5.91
N GLN A 377 2.41 -36.56 5.04
CA GLN A 377 1.51 -37.70 4.93
C GLN A 377 1.58 -38.26 3.52
N ARG A 378 1.62 -39.58 3.40
CA ARG A 378 1.63 -40.25 2.11
C ARG A 378 0.22 -40.39 1.56
N ILE A 379 0.05 -40.21 0.26
CA ILE A 379 -1.27 -40.30 -0.40
C ILE A 379 -1.73 -41.77 -0.52
N GLU A 380 -0.82 -42.71 -0.83
CA GLU A 380 -1.15 -44.13 -1.01
C GLU A 380 -0.03 -45.10 -0.52
N GLY A 381 -0.42 -46.19 0.16
CA GLY A 381 0.46 -47.29 0.62
C GLY A 381 1.14 -47.08 1.99
N GLU A 382 1.93 -48.07 2.45
CA GLU A 382 2.65 -48.00 3.75
C GLU A 382 3.75 -46.93 3.75
N PRO A 383 3.94 -46.13 4.81
CA PRO A 383 4.89 -45.02 4.85
C PRO A 383 6.34 -45.45 4.51
N GLU A 384 7.05 -44.62 3.77
CA GLU A 384 8.49 -44.80 3.51
C GLU A 384 9.25 -44.45 4.79
N GLU A 385 10.10 -45.35 5.30
CA GLU A 385 10.71 -45.21 6.64
C GLU A 385 11.71 -44.04 6.74
N ASN A 386 12.22 -43.53 5.61
CA ASN A 386 13.25 -42.50 5.59
C ASN A 386 13.06 -41.52 4.41
N LEU A 387 12.91 -40.21 4.70
CA LEU A 387 12.82 -39.12 3.72
C LEU A 387 14.07 -38.20 3.72
N ASP A 388 15.17 -38.63 4.32
CA ASP A 388 16.41 -37.86 4.46
C ASP A 388 16.95 -37.36 3.11
N PHE A 389 16.79 -38.15 2.05
CA PHE A 389 17.18 -37.76 0.69
C PHE A 389 16.38 -36.57 0.13
N VAL A 390 15.24 -36.25 0.73
CA VAL A 390 14.45 -35.03 0.46
C VAL A 390 14.73 -33.96 1.51
N LEU A 391 14.76 -34.32 2.79
CA LEU A 391 14.85 -33.37 3.90
C LEU A 391 16.23 -32.75 4.05
N PHE A 392 17.30 -33.51 3.81
CA PHE A 392 18.68 -33.00 3.92
C PHE A 392 19.01 -31.92 2.89
N PRO A 393 18.69 -32.07 1.58
CA PRO A 393 18.86 -30.96 0.64
C PRO A 393 17.99 -29.75 1.02
N CYS A 394 16.79 -29.97 1.56
CA CYS A 394 15.94 -28.89 2.07
C CYS A 394 16.55 -28.14 3.27
N ALA A 395 17.37 -28.80 4.09
CA ALA A 395 18.04 -28.19 5.24
C ALA A 395 19.39 -27.52 4.89
N LEU A 396 20.15 -28.11 3.96
CA LEU A 396 21.55 -27.75 3.70
C LEU A 396 21.73 -26.87 2.44
N CYS A 397 20.92 -27.08 1.40
CA CYS A 397 20.98 -26.35 0.14
C CYS A 397 20.10 -25.10 0.14
N ILE A 398 20.15 -24.33 1.23
CA ILE A 398 19.41 -23.08 1.44
C ILE A 398 20.27 -22.11 2.25
N ASP A 399 20.13 -20.81 1.98
CA ASP A 399 20.77 -19.71 2.71
C ASP A 399 19.83 -19.10 3.74
N THR A 400 18.51 -19.23 3.55
CA THR A 400 17.50 -18.73 4.48
C THR A 400 17.67 -19.27 5.90
N VAL A 401 17.43 -18.39 6.87
CA VAL A 401 17.37 -18.69 8.31
C VAL A 401 16.04 -18.19 8.86
N ILE A 402 15.40 -19.00 9.70
CA ILE A 402 14.21 -18.61 10.45
C ILE A 402 14.62 -18.43 11.92
N LYS A 403 14.50 -17.21 12.43
CA LYS A 403 14.83 -16.89 13.82
C LYS A 403 13.64 -16.20 14.47
N ASP A 404 13.16 -16.75 15.58
CA ASP A 404 12.03 -16.19 16.34
C ASP A 404 10.76 -15.96 15.49
N GLY A 405 10.57 -16.76 14.43
CA GLY A 405 9.45 -16.65 13.49
C GLY A 405 9.67 -15.67 12.33
N GLU A 406 10.76 -14.90 12.33
CA GLU A 406 11.15 -14.03 11.22
C GLU A 406 12.03 -14.78 10.21
N VAL A 407 11.69 -14.62 8.94
CA VAL A 407 12.42 -15.20 7.82
C VAL A 407 13.43 -14.17 7.31
N VAL A 408 14.71 -14.54 7.36
CA VAL A 408 15.79 -13.78 6.73
C VAL A 408 16.29 -14.60 5.54
N GLY A 409 15.90 -14.18 4.34
CA GLY A 409 16.26 -14.84 3.08
C GLY A 409 15.07 -14.98 2.13
N ASP A 410 15.21 -15.87 1.14
CA ASP A 410 14.21 -16.10 0.11
C ASP A 410 13.02 -16.95 0.64
N PRO A 411 11.76 -16.59 0.30
CA PRO A 411 10.56 -17.33 0.74
C PRO A 411 10.49 -18.78 0.27
N THR A 412 10.93 -19.07 -0.96
CA THR A 412 10.96 -20.44 -1.49
C THR A 412 11.94 -21.29 -0.65
N GLU A 413 13.08 -20.73 -0.27
CA GLU A 413 14.00 -21.41 0.65
C GLU A 413 13.43 -21.56 2.07
N ALA A 414 12.64 -20.60 2.55
CA ALA A 414 11.93 -20.71 3.82
C ALA A 414 10.94 -21.88 3.83
N ALA A 415 10.25 -22.11 2.71
CA ALA A 415 9.35 -23.25 2.54
C ALA A 415 10.10 -24.59 2.69
N LEU A 416 11.32 -24.69 2.13
CA LEU A 416 12.18 -25.86 2.27
C LEU A 416 12.72 -26.02 3.69
N TYR A 417 13.11 -24.92 4.35
CA TYR A 417 13.53 -24.92 5.76
C TYR A 417 12.43 -25.53 6.64
N VAL A 418 11.21 -25.00 6.50
CA VAL A 418 10.04 -25.45 7.27
C VAL A 418 9.69 -26.91 6.94
N LEU A 419 9.84 -27.32 5.68
CA LEU A 419 9.65 -28.71 5.27
C LEU A 419 10.63 -29.66 5.98
N ALA A 420 11.90 -29.28 6.10
CA ALA A 420 12.91 -30.05 6.81
C ALA A 420 12.58 -30.19 8.31
N GLU A 421 12.20 -29.09 8.98
CA GLU A 421 11.77 -29.09 10.39
C GLU A 421 10.52 -29.97 10.60
N LYS A 422 9.51 -29.87 9.72
CA LYS A 422 8.32 -30.75 9.75
C LYS A 422 8.64 -32.22 9.54
N GLY A 423 9.72 -32.50 8.82
CA GLY A 423 10.26 -33.85 8.62
C GLY A 423 11.11 -34.36 9.79
N GLY A 424 11.30 -33.56 10.85
CA GLY A 424 12.07 -33.92 12.05
C GLY A 424 13.55 -33.54 11.99
N VAL A 425 13.99 -32.78 10.99
CA VAL A 425 15.37 -32.27 10.90
C VAL A 425 15.45 -30.90 11.56
N ASN A 426 16.09 -30.81 12.73
CA ASN A 426 16.46 -29.51 13.31
C ASN A 426 17.52 -28.85 12.41
N VAL A 427 17.12 -27.89 11.58
CA VAL A 427 17.96 -27.36 10.50
C VAL A 427 19.18 -26.65 11.08
N HIS A 428 19.02 -25.92 12.18
CA HIS A 428 20.12 -25.20 12.82
C HIS A 428 21.22 -26.15 13.31
N GLU A 429 20.85 -27.17 14.08
CA GLU A 429 21.79 -28.18 14.56
C GLU A 429 22.37 -29.02 13.41
N PHE A 430 21.54 -29.36 12.42
CA PHE A 430 21.95 -30.15 11.27
C PHE A 430 22.99 -29.44 10.40
N ARG A 431 22.83 -28.13 10.15
CA ARG A 431 23.83 -27.30 9.46
C ARG A 431 25.13 -27.19 10.25
N LYS A 432 25.05 -27.06 11.58
CA LYS A 432 26.23 -26.99 12.45
C LYS A 432 27.07 -28.28 12.38
N ASN A 433 26.40 -29.43 12.30
CA ASN A 433 27.04 -30.74 12.23
C ASN A 433 27.51 -31.11 10.81
N ASN A 434 26.96 -30.48 9.77
CA ASN A 434 27.31 -30.71 8.36
C ASN A 434 27.71 -29.40 7.68
N PRO A 435 28.87 -28.81 8.04
CA PRO A 435 29.28 -27.50 7.56
C PRO A 435 29.43 -27.49 6.03
N ARG A 436 28.95 -26.41 5.42
CA ARG A 436 29.11 -26.14 3.99
C ARG A 436 30.57 -25.80 3.69
N ILE A 437 31.14 -26.48 2.70
CA ILE A 437 32.54 -26.34 2.29
C ILE A 437 32.66 -25.45 1.05
N ALA A 438 31.68 -25.53 0.16
CA ALA A 438 31.59 -24.73 -1.04
C ALA A 438 30.13 -24.56 -1.47
N SER A 439 29.84 -23.58 -2.32
CA SER A 439 28.52 -23.37 -2.91
C SER A 439 28.57 -22.69 -4.26
N ILE A 440 27.58 -23.00 -5.08
CA ILE A 440 27.15 -22.22 -6.23
C ILE A 440 25.85 -21.55 -5.80
N PRO A 441 25.82 -20.22 -5.60
CA PRO A 441 24.60 -19.50 -5.23
C PRO A 441 23.55 -19.64 -6.34
N PHE A 442 22.30 -19.27 -6.05
CA PHE A 442 21.28 -19.22 -7.10
C PHE A 442 21.55 -18.07 -8.07
N ASP A 443 21.42 -18.32 -9.37
CA ASP A 443 21.38 -17.30 -10.42
C ASP A 443 20.21 -17.56 -11.37
N SER A 444 19.61 -16.50 -11.88
CA SER A 444 18.49 -16.57 -12.82
C SER A 444 18.89 -17.09 -14.21
N GLU A 445 20.16 -16.97 -14.59
CA GLU A 445 20.68 -17.44 -15.87
C GLU A 445 20.70 -18.98 -15.93
N TYR A 446 21.23 -19.63 -14.89
CA TYR A 446 21.30 -21.11 -14.82
C TYR A 446 20.23 -21.77 -13.96
N LYS A 447 19.45 -21.02 -13.16
CA LYS A 447 18.21 -21.45 -12.46
C LYS A 447 18.36 -22.63 -11.48
N PHE A 448 19.52 -22.77 -10.84
CA PHE A 448 19.72 -23.73 -9.76
C PHE A 448 20.68 -23.18 -8.71
N MET A 449 20.74 -23.82 -7.53
CA MET A 449 21.73 -23.60 -6.47
C MET A 449 22.37 -24.96 -6.12
N ALA A 450 23.65 -24.96 -5.76
CA ALA A 450 24.33 -26.16 -5.28
C ALA A 450 25.17 -25.88 -4.03
N THR A 451 25.21 -26.84 -3.10
CA THR A 451 25.99 -26.74 -1.85
C THR A 451 26.71 -28.05 -1.58
N PHE A 452 27.95 -27.97 -1.06
CA PHE A 452 28.84 -29.12 -0.88
C PHE A 452 29.18 -29.31 0.60
N HIS A 453 28.98 -30.52 1.11
CA HIS A 453 29.06 -30.83 2.54
C HIS A 453 29.89 -32.08 2.81
N ASN A 454 30.59 -32.09 3.94
CA ASN A 454 31.24 -33.29 4.46
C ASN A 454 30.16 -34.21 5.04
N MET A 455 29.97 -35.37 4.43
CA MET A 455 28.94 -36.32 4.85
C MET A 455 29.48 -37.75 4.92
N LYS A 456 28.64 -38.64 5.45
CA LYS A 456 28.86 -40.08 5.42
C LYS A 456 27.73 -40.75 4.64
N THR A 457 28.07 -41.71 3.79
CA THR A 457 27.09 -42.59 3.17
C THR A 457 26.42 -43.47 4.22
N SER A 458 25.32 -44.14 3.87
CA SER A 458 24.66 -45.13 4.74
C SER A 458 25.60 -46.30 5.15
N SER A 459 26.67 -46.54 4.38
CA SER A 459 27.73 -47.50 4.69
C SER A 459 28.86 -46.94 5.58
N GLY A 460 28.78 -45.68 6.00
CA GLY A 460 29.77 -45.00 6.84
C GLY A 460 30.99 -44.44 6.10
N LYS A 461 31.05 -44.55 4.76
CA LYS A 461 32.14 -43.98 3.94
C LYS A 461 32.05 -42.46 3.95
N LYS A 462 33.17 -41.77 4.20
CA LYS A 462 33.25 -40.31 4.07
C LYS A 462 33.13 -39.90 2.60
N VAL A 463 32.28 -38.92 2.33
CA VAL A 463 32.05 -38.36 1.00
C VAL A 463 31.87 -36.85 1.08
N ILE A 464 32.16 -36.16 -0.01
CA ILE A 464 31.65 -34.80 -0.22
C ILE A 464 30.33 -34.94 -0.96
N ARG A 465 29.23 -34.60 -0.31
CA ARG A 465 27.90 -34.64 -0.94
C ARG A 465 27.53 -33.26 -1.44
N ALA A 466 27.24 -33.16 -2.73
CA ALA A 466 26.58 -32.02 -3.32
C ALA A 466 25.07 -32.20 -3.23
N TYR A 467 24.39 -31.19 -2.72
CA TYR A 467 22.94 -31.03 -2.85
C TYR A 467 22.66 -29.92 -3.85
N VAL A 468 21.70 -30.17 -4.75
CA VAL A 468 21.31 -29.24 -5.80
C VAL A 468 19.80 -29.07 -5.78
N LYS A 469 19.35 -27.82 -5.84
CA LYS A 469 17.93 -27.48 -6.03
C LYS A 469 17.78 -26.53 -7.22
N GLY A 470 16.69 -26.64 -7.97
CA GLY A 470 16.46 -25.71 -9.08
C GLY A 470 15.20 -26.01 -9.87
N ALA A 471 15.09 -25.37 -11.04
CA ALA A 471 13.99 -25.60 -11.97
C ALA A 471 13.97 -27.06 -12.45
N PRO A 472 12.80 -27.74 -12.51
CA PRO A 472 12.71 -29.15 -12.86
C PRO A 472 13.36 -29.53 -14.19
N ASP A 473 13.17 -28.72 -15.24
CA ASP A 473 13.74 -28.93 -16.56
C ASP A 473 15.28 -28.82 -16.56
N VAL A 474 15.83 -27.89 -15.77
CA VAL A 474 17.28 -27.70 -15.63
C VAL A 474 17.93 -28.86 -14.88
N ILE A 475 17.33 -29.26 -13.75
CA ILE A 475 17.87 -30.36 -12.94
C ILE A 475 17.75 -31.69 -13.68
N LEU A 476 16.65 -31.92 -14.40
CA LEU A 476 16.47 -33.13 -15.20
C LEU A 476 17.54 -33.25 -16.29
N ARG A 477 17.83 -32.17 -17.03
CA ARG A 477 18.89 -32.17 -18.07
C ARG A 477 20.30 -32.43 -17.51
N ARG A 478 20.54 -32.05 -16.25
CA ARG A 478 21.81 -32.28 -15.54
C ARG A 478 21.88 -33.64 -14.85
N SER A 479 20.78 -34.37 -14.81
CA SER A 479 20.67 -35.65 -14.11
C SER A 479 20.85 -36.82 -15.08
N THR A 480 21.64 -37.82 -14.66
CA THR A 480 21.76 -39.08 -15.42
C THR A 480 21.09 -40.25 -14.72
N HIS A 481 20.81 -40.11 -13.43
CA HIS A 481 20.21 -41.14 -12.61
C HIS A 481 19.05 -40.57 -11.78
N GLY A 482 18.10 -41.44 -11.41
CA GLY A 482 17.08 -41.17 -10.40
C GLY A 482 17.32 -42.04 -9.17
N LEU A 483 17.02 -41.52 -7.99
CA LEU A 483 17.11 -42.26 -6.74
C LEU A 483 15.90 -43.18 -6.58
N LEU A 484 16.15 -44.47 -6.40
CA LEU A 484 15.12 -45.47 -6.12
C LEU A 484 14.82 -45.54 -4.61
N PRO A 485 13.64 -46.06 -4.22
CA PRO A 485 13.23 -46.21 -2.82
C PRO A 485 14.16 -47.08 -1.96
N ASP A 486 14.92 -47.98 -2.59
CA ASP A 486 15.93 -48.81 -1.90
C ASP A 486 17.26 -48.07 -1.68
N GLY A 487 17.32 -46.79 -2.04
CA GLY A 487 18.51 -45.94 -1.95
C GLY A 487 19.50 -46.13 -3.11
N SER A 488 19.21 -46.99 -4.08
CA SER A 488 20.06 -47.20 -5.25
C SER A 488 19.80 -46.16 -6.35
N ALA A 489 20.80 -45.88 -7.18
CA ALA A 489 20.67 -44.95 -8.30
C ALA A 489 20.43 -45.73 -9.60
N LYS A 490 19.33 -45.43 -10.32
CA LYS A 490 18.99 -46.02 -11.61
C LYS A 490 19.22 -45.02 -12.73
N LYS A 491 19.90 -45.43 -13.80
CA LYS A 491 20.08 -44.58 -14.99
C LYS A 491 18.71 -44.21 -15.59
N LEU A 492 18.49 -42.92 -15.85
CA LEU A 492 17.27 -42.42 -16.48
C LEU A 492 17.25 -42.82 -17.96
N ASN A 493 16.07 -43.22 -18.43
CA ASN A 493 15.77 -43.41 -19.85
C ASN A 493 14.69 -42.42 -20.30
N SER A 494 14.37 -42.39 -21.59
CA SER A 494 13.37 -41.47 -22.15
C SER A 494 11.98 -41.61 -21.52
N ASP A 495 11.60 -42.82 -21.08
CA ASP A 495 10.31 -43.05 -20.42
C ASP A 495 10.30 -42.48 -19.00
N ASP A 496 11.41 -42.60 -18.27
CA ASP A 496 11.58 -42.04 -16.92
C ASP A 496 11.65 -40.49 -16.97
N GLU A 497 12.35 -39.92 -17.95
CA GLU A 497 12.35 -38.47 -18.20
C GLU A 497 10.94 -37.94 -18.45
N LYS A 498 10.17 -38.62 -19.31
CA LYS A 498 8.78 -38.27 -19.58
C LYS A 498 7.91 -38.34 -18.33
N ARG A 499 8.09 -39.35 -17.47
CA ARG A 499 7.35 -39.46 -16.19
C ARG A 499 7.63 -38.28 -15.26
N VAL A 500 8.88 -37.81 -15.20
CA VAL A 500 9.24 -36.63 -14.40
C VAL A 500 8.56 -35.39 -14.95
N GLU A 501 8.52 -35.23 -16.28
CA GLU A 501 7.87 -34.09 -16.93
C GLU A 501 6.34 -34.11 -16.78
N ASP A 502 5.71 -35.27 -16.93
CA ASP A 502 4.27 -35.48 -16.69
C ASP A 502 3.91 -35.18 -15.22
N GLU A 503 4.75 -35.59 -14.27
CA GLU A 503 4.55 -35.32 -12.84
C GLU A 503 4.76 -33.84 -12.50
N ASN A 504 5.77 -33.19 -13.08
CA ASN A 504 5.97 -31.75 -12.97
C ASN A 504 4.74 -31.00 -13.49
N GLN A 505 4.20 -31.40 -14.65
CA GLN A 505 3.00 -30.79 -15.23
C GLN A 505 1.77 -31.02 -14.35
N ARG A 506 1.62 -32.20 -13.74
CA ARG A 506 0.55 -32.47 -12.77
C ARG A 506 0.63 -31.53 -11.57
N ILE A 507 1.78 -31.44 -10.92
CA ILE A 507 1.97 -30.56 -9.74
C ILE A 507 1.73 -29.10 -10.14
N ALA A 508 2.23 -28.66 -11.29
CA ALA A 508 2.00 -27.32 -11.81
C ALA A 508 0.51 -27.04 -12.11
N SER A 509 -0.24 -28.04 -12.57
CA SER A 509 -1.69 -27.92 -12.85
C SER A 509 -2.53 -27.73 -11.58
N GLU A 510 -2.01 -28.11 -10.42
CA GLU A 510 -2.58 -27.81 -9.10
C GLU A 510 -2.26 -26.39 -8.62
N GLY A 511 -1.60 -25.58 -9.48
CA GLY A 511 -1.19 -24.21 -9.18
C GLY A 511 0.05 -24.11 -8.30
N LEU A 512 0.77 -25.22 -8.09
CA LEU A 512 1.98 -25.24 -7.28
C LEU A 512 3.20 -24.88 -8.13
N ARG A 513 4.11 -24.08 -7.57
CA ARG A 513 5.46 -23.88 -8.12
C ARG A 513 6.29 -25.13 -7.80
N VAL A 514 6.97 -25.67 -8.81
CA VAL A 514 7.72 -26.93 -8.68
C VAL A 514 9.22 -26.68 -8.62
N LEU A 515 9.88 -27.34 -7.67
CA LEU A 515 11.33 -27.39 -7.52
C LEU A 515 11.80 -28.83 -7.64
N ALA A 516 12.91 -29.05 -8.32
CA ALA A 516 13.58 -30.34 -8.32
C ALA A 516 14.76 -30.35 -7.37
N LEU A 517 14.96 -31.48 -6.70
CA LEU A 517 16.09 -31.77 -5.84
C LEU A 517 16.95 -32.87 -6.45
N ALA A 518 18.26 -32.71 -6.37
CA ALA A 518 19.22 -33.72 -6.78
C ALA A 518 20.43 -33.76 -5.85
N GLN A 519 21.18 -34.85 -5.90
CA GLN A 519 22.40 -35.02 -5.14
C GLN A 519 23.49 -35.73 -5.95
N LYS A 520 24.74 -35.57 -5.51
CA LYS A 520 25.89 -36.30 -6.06
C LYS A 520 27.00 -36.41 -5.02
N ASP A 521 27.62 -37.58 -4.95
CA ASP A 521 28.75 -37.83 -4.04
C ASP A 521 30.08 -37.75 -4.79
N PHE A 522 31.07 -37.14 -4.14
CA PHE A 522 32.45 -37.02 -4.61
C PHE A 522 33.40 -37.63 -3.60
N ASP A 523 34.55 -38.08 -4.10
CA ASP A 523 35.63 -38.56 -3.25
C ASP A 523 36.33 -37.37 -2.57
N PRO A 524 36.36 -37.30 -1.21
CA PRO A 524 37.00 -36.21 -0.48
C PRO A 524 38.46 -35.99 -0.84
N ASP A 525 39.18 -37.03 -1.26
CA ASP A 525 40.61 -36.93 -1.58
C ASP A 525 40.85 -36.23 -2.93
N THR A 526 39.84 -36.15 -3.79
CA THR A 526 39.92 -35.57 -5.14
C THR A 526 39.15 -34.26 -5.30
N PHE A 527 38.38 -33.86 -4.29
CA PHE A 527 37.55 -32.67 -4.33
C PHE A 527 38.36 -31.43 -3.92
N ASP A 528 38.45 -30.44 -4.81
CA ASP A 528 39.05 -29.13 -4.50
C ASP A 528 37.99 -28.02 -4.54
N PRO A 529 37.65 -27.41 -3.38
CA PRO A 529 36.63 -26.36 -3.30
C PRO A 529 37.02 -25.06 -4.01
N LYS A 530 38.28 -24.89 -4.44
CA LYS A 530 38.76 -23.68 -5.13
C LYS A 530 38.67 -23.76 -6.65
N THR A 531 38.27 -24.91 -7.19
CA THR A 531 38.12 -25.11 -8.63
C THR A 531 36.77 -24.58 -9.12
N ASP A 532 36.58 -24.51 -10.44
CA ASP A 532 35.25 -24.22 -11.00
C ASP A 532 34.30 -25.36 -10.63
N LEU A 533 33.28 -25.04 -9.83
CA LEU A 533 32.31 -26.00 -9.31
C LEU A 533 31.19 -26.30 -10.32
N MET A 534 30.99 -25.46 -11.35
CA MET A 534 29.90 -25.61 -12.31
C MET A 534 29.90 -26.98 -13.00
N PRO A 535 31.04 -27.50 -13.51
CA PRO A 535 31.10 -28.84 -14.11
C PRO A 535 30.75 -29.98 -13.14
N LEU A 536 30.90 -29.76 -11.82
CA LEU A 536 30.59 -30.78 -10.81
C LEU A 536 29.08 -31.01 -10.70
N THR A 537 28.25 -30.07 -11.18
CA THR A 537 26.79 -30.15 -11.19
C THR A 537 26.19 -30.91 -12.38
N GLU A 538 27.02 -31.61 -13.15
CA GLU A 538 26.60 -32.56 -14.19
C GLU A 538 26.52 -33.99 -13.65
N ASN A 539 25.74 -34.86 -14.31
CA ASN A 539 25.56 -36.26 -13.93
C ASN A 539 24.98 -36.45 -12.52
N LEU A 540 23.97 -35.66 -12.18
CA LEU A 540 23.30 -35.68 -10.88
C LEU A 540 22.39 -36.91 -10.72
N ILE A 541 22.08 -37.23 -9.47
CA ILE A 541 21.04 -38.19 -9.09
C ILE A 541 19.82 -37.39 -8.65
N MET A 542 18.77 -37.38 -9.46
CA MET A 542 17.51 -36.71 -9.13
C MET A 542 16.79 -37.46 -8.00
N THR A 543 16.25 -36.72 -7.04
CA THR A 543 15.71 -37.29 -5.78
C THR A 543 14.20 -37.08 -5.65
N ALA A 544 13.73 -35.84 -5.78
CA ALA A 544 12.32 -35.50 -5.61
C ALA A 544 11.93 -34.22 -6.35
N LEU A 545 10.63 -34.08 -6.58
CA LEU A 545 9.97 -32.81 -6.90
C LEU A 545 9.23 -32.31 -5.66
N ILE A 546 9.32 -31.01 -5.40
CA ILE A 546 8.58 -30.33 -4.35
C ILE A 546 7.64 -29.31 -5.00
N GLY A 547 6.35 -29.44 -4.70
CA GLY A 547 5.34 -28.45 -5.04
C GLY A 547 5.12 -27.52 -3.86
N GLU A 548 5.34 -26.23 -4.07
CA GLU A 548 5.12 -25.17 -3.08
C GLU A 548 4.15 -24.12 -3.62
N VAL A 549 3.49 -23.41 -2.73
CA VAL A 549 2.56 -22.34 -3.10
C VAL A 549 2.51 -21.29 -2.00
N ASP A 550 2.17 -20.07 -2.38
CA ASP A 550 1.76 -19.04 -1.44
C ASP A 550 0.27 -19.26 -1.09
N PRO A 551 -0.05 -19.79 0.11
CA PRO A 551 -1.40 -20.25 0.41
C PRO A 551 -2.37 -19.07 0.57
N PRO A 552 -3.65 -19.24 0.17
CA PRO A 552 -4.67 -18.24 0.40
C PRO A 552 -4.97 -18.07 1.89
N ARG A 553 -5.33 -16.85 2.28
CA ARG A 553 -5.80 -16.54 3.62
C ARG A 553 -7.19 -17.14 3.85
N LYS A 554 -7.39 -17.86 4.96
CA LYS A 554 -8.69 -18.45 5.30
C LYS A 554 -9.79 -17.39 5.43
N GLU A 555 -9.44 -16.26 6.03
CA GLU A 555 -10.30 -15.11 6.19
C GLU A 555 -10.62 -14.41 4.86
N ALA A 556 -9.73 -14.47 3.86
CA ALA A 556 -9.98 -13.91 2.54
C ALA A 556 -11.12 -14.66 1.83
N LYS A 557 -11.16 -15.99 1.91
CA LYS A 557 -12.28 -16.80 1.37
C LYS A 557 -13.63 -16.40 1.98
N HIS A 558 -13.69 -16.24 3.30
CA HIS A 558 -14.91 -15.79 3.97
C HIS A 558 -15.28 -14.35 3.57
N ALA A 559 -14.30 -13.46 3.47
CA ALA A 559 -14.48 -12.08 3.07
C ALA A 559 -15.02 -11.95 1.62
N ILE A 560 -14.49 -12.73 0.68
CA ILE A 560 -14.98 -12.79 -0.72
C ILE A 560 -16.44 -13.24 -0.77
N LYS A 561 -16.79 -14.27 -0.01
CA LYS A 561 -18.19 -14.73 0.10
C LYS A 561 -19.11 -13.60 0.62
N LYS A 562 -18.72 -12.92 1.69
CA LYS A 562 -19.48 -11.81 2.27
C LYS A 562 -19.59 -10.63 1.30
N ALA A 563 -18.53 -10.32 0.55
CA ALA A 563 -18.53 -9.30 -0.49
C ALA A 563 -19.57 -9.62 -1.58
N LYS A 564 -19.59 -10.89 -2.04
CA LYS A 564 -20.56 -11.38 -3.01
C LYS A 564 -22.00 -11.27 -2.51
N GLU A 565 -22.27 -11.70 -1.29
CA GLU A 565 -23.59 -11.57 -0.65
C GLU A 565 -24.04 -10.10 -0.54
N ALA A 566 -23.07 -9.17 -0.43
CA ALA A 566 -23.29 -7.73 -0.39
C ALA A 566 -23.38 -7.06 -1.78
N GLY A 567 -23.38 -7.84 -2.87
CA GLY A 567 -23.43 -7.35 -4.26
C GLY A 567 -22.12 -6.74 -4.75
N VAL A 568 -21.00 -6.98 -4.06
CA VAL A 568 -19.67 -6.49 -4.45
C VAL A 568 -18.92 -7.59 -5.17
N ARG A 569 -18.47 -7.31 -6.39
CA ARG A 569 -17.72 -8.27 -7.19
C ARG A 569 -16.23 -8.17 -6.89
N VAL A 570 -15.63 -9.29 -6.50
CA VAL A 570 -14.18 -9.40 -6.28
C VAL A 570 -13.51 -9.99 -7.52
N ARG A 571 -12.41 -9.37 -7.95
CA ARG A 571 -11.53 -9.86 -9.02
C ARG A 571 -10.12 -9.98 -8.49
N MET A 572 -9.42 -11.03 -8.92
CA MET A 572 -8.00 -11.22 -8.63
C MET A 572 -7.15 -10.72 -9.80
N ILE A 573 -6.11 -9.96 -9.48
CA ILE A 573 -5.10 -9.51 -10.43
C ILE A 573 -3.77 -10.11 -9.97
N THR A 574 -3.02 -10.74 -10.86
CA THR A 574 -1.74 -11.35 -10.49
C THR A 574 -0.72 -11.37 -11.64
N GLY A 575 0.56 -11.30 -11.29
CA GLY A 575 1.67 -11.56 -12.21
C GLY A 575 1.84 -13.05 -12.56
N ASP A 576 1.20 -13.94 -11.80
CA ASP A 576 1.35 -15.39 -11.94
C ASP A 576 0.83 -15.93 -13.27
N HIS A 577 1.19 -17.19 -13.54
CA HIS A 577 0.61 -17.98 -14.62
C HIS A 577 -0.89 -18.20 -14.43
N ALA A 578 -1.64 -18.21 -15.55
CA ALA A 578 -3.09 -18.34 -15.55
C ALA A 578 -3.58 -19.59 -14.81
N VAL A 579 -2.90 -20.72 -14.97
CA VAL A 579 -3.26 -21.99 -14.31
C VAL A 579 -3.16 -21.89 -12.78
N THR A 580 -2.06 -21.30 -12.28
CA THR A 580 -1.88 -21.05 -10.84
C THR A 580 -2.90 -20.05 -10.30
N ALA A 581 -3.13 -18.97 -11.03
CA ALA A 581 -4.10 -17.95 -10.66
C ALA A 581 -5.52 -18.54 -10.58
N GLU A 582 -5.89 -19.38 -11.54
CA GLU A 582 -7.18 -20.07 -11.59
C GLU A 582 -7.37 -21.02 -10.40
N ALA A 583 -6.37 -21.84 -10.07
CA ALA A 583 -6.43 -22.75 -8.93
C ALA A 583 -6.66 -22.00 -7.61
N ILE A 584 -5.89 -20.92 -7.36
CA ILE A 584 -6.04 -20.08 -6.16
C ILE A 584 -7.38 -19.34 -6.16
N GLY A 585 -7.82 -18.83 -7.31
CA GLY A 585 -9.10 -18.16 -7.45
C GLY A 585 -10.29 -19.08 -7.17
N GLN A 586 -10.25 -20.32 -7.64
CA GLN A 586 -11.25 -21.34 -7.32
C GLN A 586 -11.26 -21.68 -5.83
N GLU A 587 -10.10 -21.83 -5.20
CA GLU A 587 -10.00 -22.11 -3.76
C GLU A 587 -10.61 -20.98 -2.91
N LEU A 588 -10.38 -19.72 -3.32
CA LEU A 588 -10.92 -18.51 -2.70
C LEU A 588 -12.41 -18.26 -3.01
N GLY A 589 -12.97 -18.92 -4.03
CA GLY A 589 -14.36 -18.75 -4.46
C GLY A 589 -14.58 -17.53 -5.35
N ILE A 590 -13.58 -17.11 -6.13
CA ILE A 590 -13.69 -16.03 -7.11
C ILE A 590 -14.39 -16.56 -8.37
N GLU A 591 -15.43 -15.86 -8.80
CA GLU A 591 -16.25 -16.26 -9.95
C GLU A 591 -15.83 -15.57 -11.24
N GLY A 592 -15.88 -16.33 -12.34
CA GLY A 592 -15.56 -15.86 -13.68
C GLY A 592 -14.40 -16.63 -14.29
N ARG A 593 -14.19 -16.41 -15.58
CA ARG A 593 -13.08 -17.00 -16.32
C ARG A 593 -11.77 -16.27 -16.03
N THR A 594 -10.68 -17.00 -16.16
CA THR A 594 -9.31 -16.48 -16.16
C THR A 594 -8.94 -16.01 -17.55
N ILE A 595 -8.40 -14.80 -17.66
CA ILE A 595 -7.84 -14.27 -18.90
C ILE A 595 -6.46 -13.67 -18.61
N THR A 596 -5.54 -13.75 -19.56
CA THR A 596 -4.23 -13.13 -19.43
C THR A 596 -4.30 -11.63 -19.72
N GLY A 597 -3.34 -10.88 -19.18
CA GLY A 597 -3.22 -9.45 -19.47
C GLY A 597 -3.10 -9.14 -20.96
N LYS A 598 -2.43 -10.01 -21.74
CA LYS A 598 -2.30 -9.87 -23.20
C LYS A 598 -3.63 -10.05 -23.92
N GLU A 599 -4.42 -11.06 -23.54
CA GLU A 599 -5.74 -11.30 -24.12
C GLU A 599 -6.70 -10.16 -23.76
N PHE A 600 -6.66 -9.67 -22.52
CA PHE A 600 -7.43 -8.50 -22.11
C PHE A 600 -7.02 -7.23 -22.86
N ALA A 601 -5.71 -7.05 -23.10
CA ALA A 601 -5.20 -5.95 -23.92
C ALA A 601 -5.64 -6.01 -25.39
N ALA A 602 -5.88 -7.21 -25.92
CA ALA A 602 -6.32 -7.41 -27.29
C ALA A 602 -7.81 -7.13 -27.53
N LEU A 603 -8.64 -7.12 -26.47
CA LEU A 603 -10.05 -6.75 -26.59
C LEU A 603 -10.19 -5.28 -26.99
N SER A 604 -11.18 -4.95 -27.81
CA SER A 604 -11.64 -3.57 -27.99
C SER A 604 -12.31 -3.06 -26.70
N ASP A 605 -12.48 -1.74 -26.56
CA ASP A 605 -13.09 -1.17 -25.35
C ASP A 605 -14.55 -1.62 -25.16
N GLU A 606 -15.31 -1.74 -26.25
CA GLU A 606 -16.69 -2.25 -26.22
C GLU A 606 -16.75 -3.74 -25.83
N GLU A 607 -15.86 -4.56 -26.37
CA GLU A 607 -15.76 -5.99 -25.99
C GLU A 607 -15.34 -6.14 -24.52
N ALA A 608 -14.37 -5.32 -24.08
CA ALA A 608 -13.90 -5.33 -22.70
C ALA A 608 -15.04 -4.96 -21.74
N GLU A 609 -15.81 -3.90 -22.03
CA GLU A 609 -16.96 -3.49 -21.22
C GLU A 609 -18.05 -4.58 -21.17
N ASN A 610 -18.35 -5.23 -22.29
CA ASN A 610 -19.34 -6.30 -22.34
C ASN A 610 -18.89 -7.55 -21.57
N GLN A 611 -17.61 -7.92 -21.67
CA GLN A 611 -17.07 -9.16 -21.10
C GLN A 611 -16.51 -8.99 -19.68
N ILE A 612 -16.39 -7.77 -19.15
CA ILE A 612 -15.76 -7.53 -17.84
C ILE A 612 -16.45 -8.25 -16.68
N ASP A 613 -17.75 -8.51 -16.80
CA ASP A 613 -18.55 -9.25 -15.83
C ASP A 613 -18.50 -10.77 -16.03
N GLU A 614 -17.68 -11.27 -16.95
CA GLU A 614 -17.35 -12.69 -17.03
C GLU A 614 -15.94 -12.94 -16.49
N ILE A 615 -15.12 -11.89 -16.38
CA ILE A 615 -13.73 -11.98 -15.98
C ILE A 615 -13.64 -11.90 -14.44
N GLY A 616 -13.13 -12.97 -13.84
CA GLY A 616 -12.87 -13.06 -12.40
C GLY A 616 -11.38 -12.90 -12.07
N ILE A 617 -10.50 -13.34 -12.96
CA ILE A 617 -9.06 -13.44 -12.72
C ILE A 617 -8.31 -12.89 -13.93
N LEU A 618 -7.40 -11.95 -13.68
CA LEU A 618 -6.48 -11.41 -14.67
C LEU A 618 -5.05 -11.84 -14.31
N ALA A 619 -4.45 -12.67 -15.16
CA ALA A 619 -3.13 -13.28 -14.91
C ALA A 619 -2.04 -12.71 -15.84
N ARG A 620 -0.75 -12.86 -15.48
CA ARG A 620 0.39 -12.25 -16.19
C ARG A 620 0.16 -10.78 -16.55
N VAL A 621 -0.19 -9.99 -15.55
CA VAL A 621 -0.65 -8.60 -15.72
C VAL A 621 0.53 -7.63 -15.70
N ALA A 622 0.53 -6.70 -16.66
CA ALA A 622 1.43 -5.55 -16.69
C ALA A 622 0.74 -4.32 -16.06
N PRO A 623 1.48 -3.32 -15.56
CA PRO A 623 0.89 -2.14 -14.91
C PRO A 623 -0.22 -1.46 -15.75
N GLU A 624 -0.03 -1.37 -17.06
CA GLU A 624 -0.96 -0.73 -17.99
C GLU A 624 -2.30 -1.47 -18.06
N HIS A 625 -2.27 -2.80 -17.93
CA HIS A 625 -3.48 -3.62 -17.91
C HIS A 625 -4.29 -3.38 -16.63
N LYS A 626 -3.63 -3.12 -15.48
CA LYS A 626 -4.31 -2.78 -14.21
C LYS A 626 -5.06 -1.45 -14.35
N VAL A 627 -4.42 -0.43 -14.93
CA VAL A 627 -5.04 0.87 -15.20
C VAL A 627 -6.21 0.72 -16.18
N ARG A 628 -6.05 -0.07 -17.24
CA ARG A 628 -7.12 -0.33 -18.21
C ARG A 628 -8.34 -0.97 -17.54
N LEU A 629 -8.13 -2.00 -16.71
CA LEU A 629 -9.20 -2.67 -15.97
C LEU A 629 -10.01 -1.67 -15.13
N VAL A 630 -9.32 -0.78 -14.40
CA VAL A 630 -9.98 0.26 -13.60
C VAL A 630 -10.83 1.18 -14.49
N LYS A 631 -10.29 1.65 -15.62
CA LYS A 631 -11.03 2.52 -16.55
C LYS A 631 -12.25 1.83 -17.16
N THR A 632 -12.12 0.59 -17.62
CA THR A 632 -13.23 -0.19 -18.18
C THR A 632 -14.36 -0.38 -17.16
N LEU A 633 -14.03 -0.71 -15.91
CA LEU A 633 -15.03 -0.86 -14.85
C LEU A 633 -15.74 0.46 -14.53
N LYS A 634 -15.00 1.57 -14.50
CA LYS A 634 -15.55 2.92 -14.26
C LYS A 634 -16.46 3.37 -15.40
N ASN A 635 -16.08 3.14 -16.66
CA ASN A 635 -16.93 3.44 -17.82
C ASN A 635 -18.26 2.67 -17.77
N LYS A 636 -18.22 1.42 -17.28
CA LYS A 636 -19.41 0.60 -17.05
C LYS A 636 -20.27 1.07 -15.85
N GLY A 637 -19.83 2.09 -15.10
CA GLY A 637 -20.55 2.65 -13.96
C GLY A 637 -20.28 1.97 -12.62
N ASN A 638 -19.24 1.14 -12.51
CA ASN A 638 -18.83 0.59 -11.22
C ASN A 638 -18.07 1.62 -10.39
N ILE A 639 -18.23 1.53 -9.06
CA ILE A 639 -17.34 2.21 -8.11
C ILE A 639 -16.23 1.23 -7.77
N VAL A 640 -15.01 1.60 -8.19
CA VAL A 640 -13.87 0.71 -8.26
C VAL A 640 -12.93 0.92 -7.08
N ALA A 641 -12.76 -0.14 -6.29
CA ALA A 641 -11.65 -0.27 -5.36
C ALA A 641 -10.51 -1.08 -5.99
N MET A 642 -9.28 -0.61 -5.82
CA MET A 642 -8.06 -1.27 -6.32
C MET A 642 -7.06 -1.42 -5.19
N THR A 643 -6.58 -2.65 -4.95
CA THR A 643 -5.52 -2.92 -3.97
C THR A 643 -4.18 -3.15 -4.66
N GLY A 644 -3.10 -2.80 -3.98
CA GLY A 644 -1.74 -3.16 -4.40
C GLY A 644 -0.70 -2.80 -3.34
N ASP A 645 0.50 -3.35 -3.51
CA ASP A 645 1.63 -3.14 -2.61
C ASP A 645 2.88 -2.62 -3.36
N GLY A 646 2.98 -2.87 -4.66
CA GLY A 646 4.14 -2.48 -5.46
C GLY A 646 4.06 -1.09 -6.09
N VAL A 647 5.23 -0.57 -6.48
CA VAL A 647 5.36 0.66 -7.30
C VAL A 647 4.52 0.57 -8.58
N ASN A 648 4.51 -0.63 -9.17
CA ASN A 648 3.75 -0.95 -10.38
C ASN A 648 2.23 -0.79 -10.23
N ASP A 649 1.72 -0.79 -8.99
CA ASP A 649 0.29 -0.69 -8.71
C ASP A 649 -0.16 0.74 -8.52
N ALA A 650 0.76 1.64 -8.18
CA ALA A 650 0.47 3.03 -7.86
C ALA A 650 -0.37 3.75 -8.94
N PRO A 651 -0.12 3.59 -10.26
CA PRO A 651 -0.96 4.21 -11.29
C PRO A 651 -2.42 3.71 -11.25
N SER A 652 -2.61 2.41 -11.00
CA SER A 652 -3.95 1.79 -10.95
C SER A 652 -4.69 2.10 -9.64
N ILE A 653 -3.98 2.12 -8.52
CA ILE A 653 -4.45 2.58 -7.21
C ILE A 653 -4.94 4.04 -7.35
N LYS A 654 -4.15 4.90 -8.00
CA LYS A 654 -4.50 6.31 -8.17
C LYS A 654 -5.68 6.55 -9.12
N ALA A 655 -5.86 5.70 -10.12
CA ALA A 655 -6.95 5.80 -11.09
C ALA A 655 -8.31 5.31 -10.53
N ALA A 656 -8.27 4.47 -9.49
CA ALA A 656 -9.44 3.91 -8.85
C ALA A 656 -10.27 4.99 -8.13
N ASP A 657 -11.52 4.68 -7.81
CA ASP A 657 -12.33 5.57 -6.97
C ASP A 657 -11.88 5.49 -5.51
N ILE A 658 -11.41 4.30 -5.11
CA ILE A 658 -10.72 4.05 -3.84
C ILE A 658 -9.47 3.19 -4.08
N GLY A 659 -8.30 3.83 -4.02
CA GLY A 659 -7.02 3.15 -3.94
C GLY A 659 -6.75 2.63 -2.53
N ILE A 660 -6.31 1.37 -2.43
CA ILE A 660 -6.01 0.68 -1.17
C ILE A 660 -4.57 0.20 -1.22
N ALA A 661 -3.75 0.56 -0.24
CA ALA A 661 -2.38 0.10 -0.10
C ALA A 661 -2.20 -0.79 1.13
N MET A 662 -1.28 -1.74 1.00
CA MET A 662 -0.82 -2.58 2.10
C MET A 662 0.04 -1.76 3.08
N GLY A 663 -0.17 -1.91 4.37
CA GLY A 663 0.51 -1.19 5.43
C GLY A 663 1.89 -1.77 5.75
N ILE A 664 2.05 -3.09 5.69
CA ILE A 664 3.31 -3.77 6.02
C ILE A 664 4.14 -3.96 4.74
N THR A 665 3.62 -4.70 3.74
CA THR A 665 4.35 -4.99 2.50
C THR A 665 4.32 -3.86 1.47
N GLY A 666 3.41 -2.90 1.62
CA GLY A 666 3.24 -1.82 0.66
C GLY A 666 4.44 -0.89 0.60
N THR A 667 4.95 -0.68 -0.60
CA THR A 667 5.91 0.36 -0.94
C THR A 667 5.36 1.74 -0.58
N ASP A 668 6.25 2.68 -0.28
CA ASP A 668 5.85 4.06 0.03
C ASP A 668 5.15 4.73 -1.16
N VAL A 669 5.46 4.28 -2.37
CA VAL A 669 4.78 4.71 -3.61
C VAL A 669 3.32 4.28 -3.61
N ALA A 670 3.05 3.00 -3.40
CA ALA A 670 1.69 2.45 -3.33
C ALA A 670 0.90 3.09 -2.19
N LYS A 671 1.52 3.16 -0.99
CA LYS A 671 0.95 3.85 0.16
C LYS A 671 0.63 5.29 -0.17
N GLY A 672 1.53 6.03 -0.81
CA GLY A 672 1.34 7.42 -1.23
C GLY A 672 0.16 7.62 -2.18
N ALA A 673 0.00 6.74 -3.17
CA ALA A 673 -1.07 6.79 -4.15
C ALA A 673 -2.47 6.49 -3.59
N ALA A 674 -2.57 5.67 -2.54
CA ALA A 674 -3.82 5.18 -1.99
C ALA A 674 -4.57 6.18 -1.09
N GLU A 675 -5.90 6.10 -1.07
CA GLU A 675 -6.80 6.79 -0.15
C GLU A 675 -7.02 6.02 1.16
N MET A 676 -6.81 4.71 1.16
CA MET A 676 -6.90 3.82 2.32
C MET A 676 -5.61 3.00 2.49
N ILE A 677 -5.17 2.81 3.73
CA ILE A 677 -4.07 1.91 4.09
C ILE A 677 -4.59 0.81 5.02
N LEU A 678 -4.27 -0.44 4.69
CA LEU A 678 -4.57 -1.61 5.52
C LEU A 678 -3.40 -1.90 6.45
N VAL A 679 -3.53 -1.59 7.73
CA VAL A 679 -2.42 -1.73 8.70
C VAL A 679 -1.99 -3.19 8.88
N ASP A 680 -2.90 -4.13 8.64
CA ASP A 680 -2.71 -5.57 8.86
C ASP A 680 -2.55 -6.39 7.57
N ASP A 681 -2.49 -5.73 6.41
CA ASP A 681 -2.36 -6.39 5.11
C ASP A 681 -3.44 -7.45 4.85
N ASN A 682 -4.65 -7.24 5.40
CA ASN A 682 -5.70 -8.23 5.36
C ASN A 682 -6.87 -7.83 4.46
N PHE A 683 -7.18 -8.65 3.45
CA PHE A 683 -8.35 -8.44 2.59
C PHE A 683 -9.68 -8.34 3.36
N SER A 684 -9.84 -9.07 4.47
CA SER A 684 -11.07 -9.03 5.27
C SER A 684 -11.35 -7.66 5.91
N THR A 685 -10.30 -6.86 6.10
CA THR A 685 -10.37 -5.48 6.58
C THR A 685 -11.08 -4.57 5.57
N ILE A 686 -10.88 -4.78 4.27
CA ILE A 686 -11.59 -4.05 3.20
C ILE A 686 -13.09 -4.25 3.32
N ILE A 687 -13.53 -5.50 3.48
CA ILE A 687 -14.96 -5.83 3.60
C ILE A 687 -15.55 -5.24 4.87
N SER A 688 -14.81 -5.27 5.97
CA SER A 688 -15.21 -4.63 7.22
C SER A 688 -15.32 -3.11 7.09
N ALA A 689 -14.43 -2.48 6.32
CA ALA A 689 -14.46 -1.05 6.05
C ALA A 689 -15.64 -0.67 5.12
N ILE A 690 -15.94 -1.46 4.09
CA ILE A 690 -17.15 -1.27 3.27
C ILE A 690 -18.42 -1.35 4.13
N GLU A 691 -18.49 -2.29 5.07
CA GLU A 691 -19.61 -2.40 6.00
C GLU A 691 -19.78 -1.11 6.85
N GLU A 692 -18.69 -0.55 7.37
CA GLU A 692 -18.74 0.73 8.09
C GLU A 692 -19.13 1.89 7.16
N GLY A 693 -18.61 1.93 5.93
CA GLY A 693 -18.96 2.92 4.91
C GLY A 693 -20.46 2.94 4.61
N ARG A 694 -21.07 1.75 4.44
CA ARG A 694 -22.51 1.60 4.24
C ARG A 694 -23.33 2.05 5.45
N LYS A 695 -22.90 1.72 6.67
CA LYS A 695 -23.56 2.21 7.91
C LYS A 695 -23.57 3.73 8.00
N ILE A 696 -22.44 4.36 7.65
CA ILE A 696 -22.30 5.82 7.64
C ILE A 696 -23.23 6.44 6.62
N TYR A 697 -23.25 5.90 5.39
CA TYR A 697 -24.15 6.35 4.33
C TYR A 697 -25.62 6.24 4.72
N ASP A 698 -26.04 5.11 5.30
CA ASP A 698 -27.40 4.91 5.80
C ASP A 698 -27.77 5.92 6.89
N ASN A 699 -26.85 6.21 7.81
CA ASN A 699 -27.06 7.19 8.87
C ASN A 699 -27.18 8.62 8.32
N LEU A 700 -26.37 8.97 7.33
CA LEU A 700 -26.48 10.24 6.61
C LEU A 700 -27.82 10.37 5.90
N GLN A 701 -28.27 9.33 5.19
CA GLN A 701 -29.60 9.33 4.54
C GLN A 701 -30.74 9.47 5.54
N LYS A 702 -30.71 8.72 6.66
CA LYS A 702 -31.72 8.82 7.72
C LYS A 702 -31.79 10.24 8.28
N PHE A 703 -30.64 10.84 8.57
CA PHE A 703 -30.57 12.21 9.07
C PHE A 703 -31.13 13.22 8.07
N LEU A 704 -30.73 13.13 6.80
CA LEU A 704 -31.24 14.00 5.73
C LEU A 704 -32.75 13.87 5.55
N ARG A 705 -33.30 12.64 5.56
CA ARG A 705 -34.75 12.41 5.46
C ARG A 705 -35.50 13.03 6.63
N ILE A 706 -35.00 12.89 7.86
CA ILE A 706 -35.59 13.53 9.04
C ILE A 706 -35.59 15.05 8.89
N GLN A 707 -34.48 15.64 8.43
CA GLN A 707 -34.40 17.09 8.26
C GLN A 707 -35.35 17.63 7.19
N ILE A 708 -35.45 16.94 6.05
CA ILE A 708 -36.39 17.29 5.00
C ILE A 708 -37.84 17.14 5.49
N ALA A 709 -38.16 16.06 6.20
CA ALA A 709 -39.50 15.85 6.76
C ALA A 709 -39.88 16.93 7.79
N ASN A 710 -38.95 17.30 8.69
CA ASN A 710 -39.15 18.38 9.65
C ASN A 710 -39.43 19.70 8.93
N LEU A 711 -38.64 20.03 7.90
CA LEU A 711 -38.85 21.22 7.07
C LEU A 711 -40.25 21.26 6.47
N PHE A 712 -40.69 20.17 5.82
CA PHE A 712 -42.04 20.09 5.26
C PHE A 712 -43.12 20.23 6.32
N MET A 713 -42.97 19.59 7.49
CA MET A 713 -43.93 19.73 8.59
C MET A 713 -44.00 21.16 9.12
N PHE A 714 -42.86 21.85 9.28
CA PHE A 714 -42.84 23.25 9.72
C PHE A 714 -43.55 24.16 8.71
N ILE A 715 -43.25 24.02 7.42
CA ILE A 715 -43.89 24.80 6.36
C ILE A 715 -45.41 24.56 6.35
N LEU A 716 -45.85 23.29 6.42
CA LEU A 716 -47.27 22.94 6.43
C LEU A 716 -48.00 23.43 7.69
N ALA A 717 -47.41 23.26 8.87
CA ALA A 717 -47.99 23.72 10.13
C ALA A 717 -48.19 25.25 10.12
N PHE A 718 -47.24 26.00 9.57
CA PHE A 718 -47.35 27.44 9.45
C PHE A 718 -48.38 27.87 8.41
N LEU A 719 -48.36 27.29 7.21
CA LEU A 719 -49.36 27.56 6.18
C LEU A 719 -50.78 27.19 6.63
N GLY A 720 -50.95 26.16 7.45
CA GLY A 720 -52.24 25.79 8.04
C GLY A 720 -52.67 26.66 9.22
N SER A 721 -51.74 27.38 9.85
CA SER A 721 -52.01 28.31 10.97
C SER A 721 -52.19 29.77 10.55
N SER A 722 -51.82 30.10 9.31
CA SER A 722 -51.94 31.43 8.68
C SER A 722 -53.21 31.50 7.85
#